data_AF-V7HAR0-F1
#
_entry.id   AF-V7HAR0-F1
#
_cell.length_a   1.000
_cell.length_b   1.000
_cell.length_c   1.000
_cell.angle_alpha   90.00
_cell.angle_beta   90.00
_cell.angle_gamma   90.00
#
_symmetry.space_group_name_H-M   'P 1'
#
loop_
_entity.id
_entity.type
_entity.pdbx_description
1 polymer ?
#
loop_
_entity_poly.entity_id
_entity_poly.type
_entity_poly.pdbx_seq_one_letter_code
_entity_poly.pdbx_strand_id
1 'polypeptide(L)'
;MCDLQQKLQGAIEPLNRASYTMIIEFFGPPGSGKTTFAHALAQQLRGKGYHAKVALSYKPSTRAAKYDLGIFLFISRIVSAMFSTARILLFSAGRADDISNSFAIVRMIPPKNRIWRARIWRYILHLSRCWKSAEQSPEIIIFDQGYVQAIGSLAMFNGSTNPRALEKALSLAPAADLTVRLLVPAAVVESRLRRRMELEPPAERIFEADLSVNMRSFAVFEAMHDLLTTSGREIISVENTDGPSTFKSICRIERQILSALSRFDRSVGEKQIELPAHRADVTGSATAPPRNKDMGSRLAWASIFALLIYIGGAGLTSLAQLAIARLIGPHNYGIYSYVQAWTSVLAYLATLGFNVSLLRFLPAYRASGRLDLARGVIRFALQRSLIAATLFGMIGAASVLFLSDPTERGLETSIVLGMMAVPLVTAYALGATLVRAFGGVVSALLPERIMRDGLLLVLVALLALSGFRTVDAPSVTMAVLVSSAFTAALVFIIARRFEPPGLGHAKPSYASREWWLAVPPLMLITGLDVFVSRAGVLVLGWTSHIAEAGIFALALNVAMLVGLSRIAVATMFSPTAADLYVRGDRRGLQQLFARATLLSAGGAILVAVPMMVIVEPFLSYFGEGYSAGAPIARVLILGYVFVALCGPQQNLLTMTGNEWAAATTMVAGAVANIIACAAGVAVYGLLGAAVGVALALSIWSIAMAVYIRKRLKIMPGLVFALLSIRPSAVDARQWHWFLRASK
;
A
#
# COMPACT_ATOMS: atom_id res chain seq x y z
N MET A 1 -5.22 -29.35 53.96
CA MET A 1 -4.13 -28.37 53.74
C MET A 1 -4.50 -27.31 52.69
N CYS A 2 -5.75 -26.85 52.66
CA CYS A 2 -6.23 -25.75 51.81
C CYS A 2 -6.66 -24.51 52.60
N ASP A 3 -6.57 -24.51 53.94
CA ASP A 3 -6.95 -23.35 54.78
C ASP A 3 -5.76 -22.57 55.36
N LEU A 4 -4.51 -22.97 55.06
CA LEU A 4 -3.31 -22.23 55.50
C LEU A 4 -2.72 -21.30 54.43
N GLN A 5 -3.20 -21.36 53.19
CA GLN A 5 -2.77 -20.47 52.09
C GLN A 5 -3.58 -19.18 52.00
N GLN A 6 -4.69 -19.07 52.75
CA GLN A 6 -5.59 -17.90 52.69
C GLN A 6 -5.40 -16.93 53.88
N LYS A 7 -4.56 -17.28 54.86
CA LYS A 7 -4.23 -16.43 56.05
C LYS A 7 -2.81 -15.84 56.06
N LEU A 8 -2.02 -16.06 55.00
CA LEU A 8 -0.69 -15.45 54.78
C LEU A 8 -0.68 -14.48 53.59
N GLN A 9 -1.85 -13.96 53.22
CA GLN A 9 -2.03 -12.84 52.27
C GLN A 9 -2.36 -11.50 52.97
N GLY A 10 -2.06 -11.40 54.26
CA GLY A 10 -1.99 -10.13 54.97
C GLY A 10 -0.54 -9.65 55.01
N ALA A 11 -0.31 -8.40 54.59
CA ALA A 11 0.97 -7.68 54.60
C ALA A 11 1.96 -7.99 53.45
N ILE A 12 1.58 -7.64 52.22
CA ILE A 12 2.53 -6.99 51.31
C ILE A 12 1.83 -5.75 50.78
N GLU A 13 2.00 -4.62 51.46
CA GLU A 13 1.91 -3.31 50.81
C GLU A 13 2.68 -3.38 49.48
N PRO A 14 2.13 -2.91 48.35
CA PRO A 14 2.98 -2.61 47.22
C PRO A 14 3.83 -1.43 47.66
N LEU A 15 5.00 -1.71 48.23
CA LEU A 15 6.11 -0.77 48.27
C LEU A 15 6.15 -0.17 46.86
N ASN A 16 5.90 1.14 46.80
CA ASN A 16 6.01 1.96 45.62
C ASN A 16 7.49 1.95 45.23
N ARG A 17 7.97 0.81 44.70
CA ARG A 17 9.36 0.58 44.33
C ARG A 17 9.64 1.56 43.22
N ALA A 18 10.62 2.44 43.47
CA ALA A 18 10.94 3.56 42.62
C ALA A 18 11.06 3.13 41.16
N SER A 19 10.68 4.01 40.24
CA SER A 19 10.80 3.73 38.82
C SER A 19 12.27 3.83 38.43
N TYR A 20 12.99 2.71 38.47
CA TYR A 20 14.40 2.65 38.11
C TYR A 20 14.56 2.56 36.59
N THR A 21 15.30 3.50 36.02
CA THR A 21 15.83 3.37 34.66
C THR A 21 17.04 2.44 34.71
N MET A 22 16.96 1.31 34.00
CA MET A 22 18.10 0.39 33.85
C MET A 22 18.10 -0.23 32.46
N ILE A 23 19.22 -0.12 31.75
CA ILE A 23 19.43 -0.68 30.41
C ILE A 23 20.30 -1.94 30.52
N ILE A 24 19.76 -3.05 30.05
CA ILE A 24 20.44 -4.35 30.03
C ILE A 24 20.70 -4.72 28.57
N GLU A 25 21.94 -5.03 28.23
CA GLU A 25 22.32 -5.44 26.88
C GLU A 25 22.82 -6.89 26.83
N PHE A 26 22.28 -7.68 25.90
CA PHE A 26 22.77 -9.03 25.61
C PHE A 26 23.69 -9.07 24.39
N PHE A 27 24.77 -9.85 24.48
CA PHE A 27 25.64 -10.14 23.33
C PHE A 27 26.12 -11.61 23.29
N GLY A 28 26.51 -12.05 22.10
CA GLY A 28 27.08 -13.39 21.87
C GLY A 28 26.83 -13.92 20.45
N PRO A 29 27.33 -15.13 20.13
CA PRO A 29 27.25 -15.69 18.78
C PRO A 29 25.81 -15.84 18.28
N PRO A 30 25.54 -15.70 16.97
CA PRO A 30 24.22 -15.96 16.41
C PRO A 30 23.80 -17.41 16.74
N GLY A 31 22.55 -17.62 17.16
CA GLY A 31 22.08 -18.95 17.62
C GLY A 31 22.27 -19.25 19.12
N SER A 32 22.89 -18.35 19.89
CA SER A 32 23.09 -18.52 21.35
C SER A 32 21.82 -18.42 22.22
N GLY A 33 20.65 -18.12 21.62
CA GLY A 33 19.38 -18.03 22.35
C GLY A 33 19.09 -16.69 23.03
N LYS A 34 19.83 -15.62 22.70
CA LYS A 34 19.64 -14.23 23.21
C LYS A 34 18.18 -13.81 23.34
N THR A 35 17.43 -13.89 22.25
CA THR A 35 16.03 -13.47 22.22
C THR A 35 15.16 -14.28 23.18
N THR A 36 15.32 -15.61 23.21
CA THR A 36 14.58 -16.48 24.13
C THR A 36 14.91 -16.15 25.59
N PHE A 37 16.19 -15.93 25.90
CA PHE A 37 16.64 -15.59 27.23
C PHE A 37 16.16 -14.21 27.69
N ALA A 38 16.20 -13.20 26.82
CA ALA A 38 15.73 -11.85 27.10
C ALA A 38 14.24 -11.80 27.45
N HIS A 39 13.40 -12.56 26.72
CA HIS A 39 11.96 -12.66 27.04
C HIS A 39 11.71 -13.41 28.35
N ALA A 40 12.45 -14.49 28.62
CA ALA A 40 12.32 -15.23 29.88
C ALA A 40 12.71 -14.35 31.09
N LEU A 41 13.81 -13.59 30.99
CA LEU A 41 14.23 -12.64 32.03
C LEU A 41 13.20 -11.53 32.23
N ALA A 42 12.68 -10.93 31.14
CA ALA A 42 11.66 -9.90 31.24
C ALA A 42 10.37 -10.42 31.90
N GLN A 43 9.96 -11.65 31.59
CA GLN A 43 8.79 -12.29 32.20
C GLN A 43 9.00 -12.54 33.69
N GLN A 44 10.21 -12.99 34.10
CA GLN A 44 10.55 -13.23 35.49
C GLN A 44 10.56 -11.93 36.32
N LEU A 45 11.14 -10.85 35.79
CA LEU A 45 11.14 -9.53 36.44
C LEU A 45 9.72 -8.97 36.61
N ARG A 46 8.85 -9.14 35.59
CA ARG A 46 7.43 -8.77 35.69
C ARG A 46 6.69 -9.59 36.75
N GLY A 47 6.97 -10.88 36.85
CA GLY A 47 6.41 -11.75 37.87
C GLY A 47 6.76 -11.34 39.31
N LYS A 48 7.78 -10.51 39.49
CA LYS A 48 8.24 -9.95 40.78
C LYS A 48 7.82 -8.51 41.02
N GLY A 49 6.99 -7.93 40.14
CA GLY A 49 6.46 -6.57 40.26
C GLY A 49 7.32 -5.47 39.63
N TYR A 50 8.36 -5.79 38.85
CA TYR A 50 9.15 -4.79 38.14
C TYR A 50 8.62 -4.52 36.72
N HIS A 51 8.65 -3.26 36.29
CA HIS A 51 8.34 -2.87 34.92
C HIS A 51 9.53 -3.15 34.00
N ALA A 52 9.54 -4.33 33.36
CA ALA A 52 10.58 -4.75 32.43
C ALA A 52 10.06 -4.94 30.99
N LYS A 53 10.80 -4.49 29.97
CA LYS A 53 10.42 -4.61 28.55
C LYS A 53 11.62 -4.98 27.68
N VAL A 54 11.39 -5.90 26.73
CA VAL A 54 12.40 -6.23 25.71
C VAL A 54 12.26 -5.27 24.53
N ALA A 55 13.33 -4.52 24.23
CA ALA A 55 13.45 -3.65 23.05
C ALA A 55 14.07 -4.41 21.88
N LEU A 56 13.65 -4.10 20.65
CA LEU A 56 14.24 -4.60 19.39
C LEU A 56 14.16 -6.13 19.12
N SER A 57 13.24 -6.84 19.77
CA SER A 57 13.19 -8.31 19.62
C SER A 57 12.62 -8.79 18.28
N TYR A 58 13.40 -9.60 17.55
CA TYR A 58 12.96 -10.36 16.38
C TYR A 58 12.22 -11.63 16.83
N LYS A 59 10.89 -11.67 16.69
CA LYS A 59 10.13 -12.92 16.83
C LYS A 59 10.28 -13.72 15.52
N PRO A 60 10.92 -14.91 15.51
CA PRO A 60 10.88 -15.76 14.34
C PRO A 60 9.41 -16.12 14.09
N SER A 61 8.90 -15.79 12.92
CA SER A 61 7.56 -16.16 12.52
C SER A 61 7.45 -17.67 12.48
N THR A 62 6.74 -18.26 13.45
CA THR A 62 6.20 -19.61 13.32
C THR A 62 5.13 -19.58 12.23
N ARG A 63 5.56 -19.70 10.97
CA ARG A 63 4.68 -19.92 9.83
C ARG A 63 5.17 -21.13 9.04
N ALA A 64 4.54 -22.26 9.31
CA ALA A 64 4.32 -23.29 8.32
C ALA A 64 3.38 -22.71 7.24
N ALA A 65 3.93 -22.07 6.21
CA ALA A 65 3.17 -21.67 5.03
C ALA A 65 3.88 -22.25 3.80
N LYS A 66 3.21 -23.20 3.15
CA LYS A 66 3.68 -24.02 2.02
C LYS A 66 3.74 -23.25 0.69
N TYR A 67 3.94 -21.93 0.72
CA TYR A 67 3.90 -21.07 -0.46
C TYR A 67 5.21 -20.30 -0.63
N ASP A 68 5.92 -20.63 -1.70
CA ASP A 68 7.15 -20.00 -2.13
C ASP A 68 6.85 -18.56 -2.63
N LEU A 69 7.15 -17.57 -1.78
CA LEU A 69 6.94 -16.13 -2.02
C LEU A 69 8.23 -15.33 -1.74
N GLY A 70 9.39 -16.00 -1.82
CA GLY A 70 10.69 -15.46 -1.39
C GLY A 70 11.15 -14.22 -2.16
N ILE A 71 10.97 -14.19 -3.49
CA ILE A 71 11.45 -13.09 -4.36
C ILE A 71 10.60 -11.81 -4.20
N PHE A 72 9.33 -11.94 -3.83
CA PHE A 72 8.41 -10.81 -3.72
C PHE A 72 8.51 -10.11 -2.34
N LEU A 73 8.72 -10.87 -1.27
CA LEU A 73 9.08 -10.31 0.05
C LEU A 73 10.45 -9.61 0.02
N PHE A 74 11.35 -10.10 -0.84
CA PHE A 74 12.68 -9.54 -1.10
C PHE A 74 12.62 -8.12 -1.71
N ILE A 75 11.85 -7.91 -2.79
CA ILE A 75 11.72 -6.59 -3.43
C ILE A 75 11.00 -5.59 -2.50
N SER A 76 9.95 -6.03 -1.81
CA SER A 76 9.21 -5.19 -0.85
C SER A 76 10.08 -4.70 0.31
N ARG A 77 10.98 -5.54 0.84
CA ARG A 77 11.92 -5.16 1.91
C ARG A 77 12.99 -4.18 1.42
N ILE A 78 13.47 -4.30 0.17
CA ILE A 78 14.46 -3.38 -0.42
C ILE A 78 13.83 -2.00 -0.67
N VAL A 79 12.61 -1.95 -1.22
CA VAL A 79 11.90 -0.69 -1.49
C VAL A 79 11.51 0.02 -0.19
N SER A 80 11.03 -0.71 0.81
CA SER A 80 10.76 -0.18 2.16
C SER A 80 12.04 0.32 2.86
N ALA A 81 13.17 -0.38 2.66
CA ALA A 81 14.47 0.06 3.15
C ALA A 81 14.92 1.37 2.49
N MET A 82 14.77 1.51 1.17
CA MET A 82 15.11 2.75 0.45
C MET A 82 14.22 3.93 0.89
N PHE A 83 12.91 3.72 1.02
CA PHE A 83 11.97 4.78 1.37
C PHE A 83 12.10 5.25 2.82
N SER A 84 12.38 4.33 3.76
CA SER A 84 12.66 4.68 5.16
C SER A 84 14.00 5.41 5.32
N THR A 85 15.01 5.06 4.54
CA THR A 85 16.32 5.73 4.54
C THR A 85 16.22 7.14 3.95
N ALA A 86 15.47 7.30 2.85
CA ALA A 86 15.15 8.62 2.27
C ALA A 86 14.38 9.49 3.28
N ARG A 87 13.41 8.92 4.00
CA ARG A 87 12.67 9.64 5.05
C ARG A 87 13.55 10.04 6.23
N ILE A 88 14.53 9.23 6.62
CA ILE A 88 15.48 9.55 7.71
C ILE A 88 16.43 10.68 7.29
N LEU A 89 16.87 10.70 6.03
CA LEU A 89 17.73 11.75 5.46
C LEU A 89 16.98 13.07 5.22
N LEU A 90 15.72 13.00 4.75
CA LEU A 90 14.93 14.19 4.39
C LEU A 90 14.26 14.89 5.59
N PHE A 91 14.07 14.22 6.73
CA PHE A 91 13.34 14.76 7.90
C PHE A 91 14.18 14.90 9.18
N SER A 92 15.52 14.87 9.10
CA SER A 92 16.42 15.07 10.25
C SER A 92 16.81 16.53 10.47
N ALA A 93 15.83 17.43 10.55
CA ALA A 93 16.06 18.77 11.07
C ALA A 93 16.04 18.70 12.61
N GLY A 94 17.21 18.45 13.23
CA GLY A 94 17.36 18.62 14.69
C GLY A 94 18.43 17.82 15.43
N ARG A 95 19.07 16.78 14.87
CA ARG A 95 20.12 15.98 15.58
C ARG A 95 21.18 15.42 14.62
N ALA A 96 22.14 16.26 14.21
CA ALA A 96 23.24 15.88 13.32
C ALA A 96 24.24 14.89 13.96
N ASP A 97 24.38 14.92 15.29
CA ASP A 97 25.38 14.13 16.02
C ASP A 97 25.10 12.62 15.98
N ASP A 98 23.82 12.21 15.97
CA ASP A 98 23.42 10.79 15.94
C ASP A 98 23.75 10.13 14.59
N ILE A 99 23.62 10.90 13.51
CA ILE A 99 23.99 10.47 12.15
C ILE A 99 25.51 10.41 12.04
N SER A 100 26.22 11.39 12.59
CA SER A 100 27.68 11.45 12.61
C SER A 100 28.29 10.26 13.36
N ASN A 101 27.85 9.98 14.59
CA ASN A 101 28.37 8.88 15.42
C ASN A 101 28.04 7.50 14.82
N SER A 102 26.81 7.31 14.32
CA SER A 102 26.42 6.06 13.66
C SER A 102 27.20 5.81 12.37
N PHE A 103 27.50 6.88 11.62
CA PHE A 103 28.33 6.80 10.41
C PHE A 103 29.81 6.57 10.74
N ALA A 104 30.33 7.18 11.80
CA ALA A 104 31.70 7.00 12.27
C ALA A 104 31.98 5.53 12.66
N ILE A 105 31.07 4.89 13.41
CA ILE A 105 31.19 3.48 13.81
C ILE A 105 31.27 2.56 12.57
N VAL A 106 30.43 2.79 11.55
CA VAL A 106 30.42 1.97 10.33
C VAL A 106 31.63 2.24 9.43
N ARG A 107 32.15 3.47 9.42
CA ARG A 107 33.35 3.84 8.65
C ARG A 107 34.62 3.25 9.25
N MET A 108 34.68 3.06 10.57
CA MET A 108 35.83 2.45 11.26
C MET A 108 35.94 0.94 11.02
N ILE A 109 34.80 0.25 10.91
CA ILE A 109 34.76 -1.20 10.67
C ILE A 109 33.85 -1.48 9.45
N PRO A 110 34.29 -1.13 8.22
CA PRO A 110 33.44 -1.23 7.04
C PRO A 110 33.29 -2.71 6.63
N PRO A 111 32.08 -3.26 6.54
CA PRO A 111 31.90 -4.62 6.04
C PRO A 111 32.33 -4.71 4.57
N LYS A 112 32.81 -5.89 4.17
CA LYS A 112 33.29 -6.16 2.80
C LYS A 112 32.19 -5.94 1.76
N ASN A 113 30.97 -6.38 2.08
CA ASN A 113 29.81 -6.27 1.20
C ASN A 113 29.05 -4.94 1.41
N ARG A 114 28.83 -4.19 0.31
CA ARG A 114 28.10 -2.90 0.32
C ARG A 114 26.68 -3.01 0.87
N ILE A 115 26.01 -4.14 0.64
CA ILE A 115 24.66 -4.44 1.15
C ILE A 115 24.66 -4.52 2.69
N TRP A 116 25.62 -5.25 3.26
CA TRP A 116 25.76 -5.39 4.72
C TRP A 116 26.15 -4.06 5.37
N ARG A 117 26.90 -3.20 4.66
CA ARG A 117 27.20 -1.83 5.10
C ARG A 117 25.92 -1.02 5.30
N ALA A 118 25.04 -1.00 4.29
CA ALA A 118 23.78 -0.28 4.37
C ALA A 118 22.84 -0.87 5.44
N ARG A 119 22.78 -2.21 5.56
CA ARG A 119 21.92 -2.90 6.52
C ARG A 119 22.31 -2.62 7.98
N ILE A 120 23.60 -2.73 8.30
CA ILE A 120 24.08 -2.54 9.67
C ILE A 120 24.08 -1.04 10.03
N TRP A 121 24.39 -0.15 9.09
CA TRP A 121 24.25 1.29 9.33
C TRP A 121 22.83 1.69 9.68
N ARG A 122 21.84 1.18 8.91
CA ARG A 122 20.42 1.38 9.22
C ARG A 122 20.04 0.80 10.59
N TYR A 123 20.60 -0.35 10.96
CA TYR A 123 20.38 -0.96 12.26
C TYR A 123 20.90 -0.09 13.40
N ILE A 124 22.14 0.41 13.30
CA ILE A 124 22.76 1.29 14.31
C ILE A 124 21.99 2.60 14.45
N LEU A 125 21.51 3.20 13.34
CA LEU A 125 20.66 4.39 13.38
C LEU A 125 19.32 4.13 14.11
N HIS A 126 18.71 2.97 13.88
CA HIS A 126 17.48 2.61 14.57
C HIS A 126 17.72 2.33 16.06
N LEU A 127 18.81 1.63 16.38
CA LEU A 127 19.26 1.33 17.73
C LEU A 127 19.52 2.62 18.53
N SER A 128 20.20 3.61 17.95
CA SER A 128 20.46 4.91 18.59
C SER A 128 19.17 5.62 19.04
N ARG A 129 18.11 5.56 18.24
CA ARG A 129 16.81 6.14 18.61
C ARG A 129 16.14 5.39 19.74
N CYS A 130 16.17 4.06 19.69
CA CYS A 130 15.61 3.21 20.74
C CYS A 130 16.37 3.37 22.05
N TRP A 131 17.70 3.53 21.99
CA TRP A 131 18.56 3.72 23.14
C TRP A 131 18.28 5.04 23.86
N LYS A 132 18.20 6.17 23.15
CA LYS A 132 17.82 7.46 23.75
C LYS A 132 16.42 7.46 24.36
N SER A 133 15.49 6.75 23.73
CA SER A 133 14.14 6.57 24.30
C SER A 133 14.17 5.70 25.55
N ALA A 134 15.15 4.79 25.68
CA ALA A 134 15.30 3.93 26.84
C ALA A 134 15.91 4.67 28.03
N GLU A 135 16.90 5.55 27.79
CA GLU A 135 17.48 6.42 28.82
C GLU A 135 16.45 7.35 29.48
N GLN A 136 15.39 7.72 28.75
CA GLN A 136 14.31 8.58 29.25
C GLN A 136 13.15 7.78 29.87
N SER A 137 13.23 6.46 29.87
CA SER A 137 12.14 5.60 30.33
C SER A 137 12.32 5.23 31.81
N PRO A 138 11.25 5.29 32.62
CA PRO A 138 11.28 4.87 34.02
C PRO A 138 11.15 3.33 34.18
N GLU A 139 11.63 2.55 33.20
CA GLU A 139 11.47 1.09 33.12
C GLU A 139 12.83 0.38 32.93
N ILE A 140 12.89 -0.91 33.28
CA ILE A 140 14.01 -1.78 32.94
C ILE A 140 13.89 -2.20 31.47
N ILE A 141 14.83 -1.79 30.63
CA ILE A 141 14.80 -2.08 29.19
C ILE A 141 15.90 -3.06 28.81
N ILE A 142 15.49 -4.19 28.27
CA ILE A 142 16.37 -5.28 27.86
C ILE A 142 16.54 -5.26 26.33
N PHE A 143 17.76 -5.03 25.85
CA PHE A 143 18.12 -5.14 24.44
C PHE A 143 18.69 -6.54 24.17
N ASP A 144 17.99 -7.34 23.36
CA ASP A 144 18.50 -8.66 22.91
C ASP A 144 19.56 -8.53 21.80
N GLN A 145 19.67 -7.35 21.20
CA GLN A 145 20.70 -6.95 20.23
C GLN A 145 21.07 -5.47 20.40
N GLY A 146 22.00 -5.14 21.31
CA GLY A 146 22.44 -3.75 21.52
C GLY A 146 23.65 -3.33 20.66
N TYR A 147 24.37 -2.29 21.13
CA TYR A 147 25.53 -1.74 20.44
C TYR A 147 26.73 -2.68 20.39
N VAL A 148 27.01 -3.41 21.47
CA VAL A 148 28.03 -4.46 21.55
C VAL A 148 27.73 -5.53 20.49
N GLN A 149 26.48 -5.99 20.38
CA GLN A 149 26.09 -6.97 19.35
C GLN A 149 26.21 -6.40 17.92
N ALA A 150 25.86 -5.12 17.71
CA ALA A 150 25.96 -4.46 16.41
C ALA A 150 27.42 -4.29 15.94
N ILE A 151 28.31 -3.89 16.86
CA ILE A 151 29.75 -3.73 16.59
C ILE A 151 30.40 -5.09 16.34
N GLY A 152 30.04 -6.12 17.12
CA GLY A 152 30.49 -7.48 16.85
C GLY A 152 30.05 -7.97 15.48
N SER A 153 28.84 -7.59 15.04
CA SER A 153 28.37 -7.88 13.69
C SER A 153 29.20 -7.17 12.61
N LEU A 154 29.56 -5.90 12.81
CA LEU A 154 30.47 -5.19 11.88
C LEU A 154 31.82 -5.90 11.76
N ALA A 155 32.42 -6.32 12.88
CA ALA A 155 33.69 -7.04 12.89
C ALA A 155 33.58 -8.39 12.19
N MET A 156 32.48 -9.14 12.40
CA MET A 156 32.21 -10.39 11.67
C MET A 156 32.19 -10.18 10.15
N PHE A 157 31.49 -9.15 9.66
CA PHE A 157 31.33 -8.89 8.22
C PHE A 157 32.51 -8.13 7.59
N ASN A 158 33.38 -7.52 8.38
CA ASN A 158 34.65 -6.97 7.93
C ASN A 158 35.69 -8.08 7.71
N GLY A 159 35.60 -9.18 8.48
CA GLY A 159 36.48 -10.35 8.33
C GLY A 159 37.88 -10.15 8.89
N SER A 160 38.14 -9.06 9.63
CA SER A 160 39.34 -8.82 10.42
C SER A 160 38.97 -8.26 11.79
N THR A 161 39.62 -8.76 12.84
CA THR A 161 39.45 -8.30 14.23
C THR A 161 40.61 -7.37 14.57
N ASN A 162 40.62 -6.14 14.04
CA ASN A 162 41.60 -5.15 14.46
C ASN A 162 41.22 -4.62 15.85
N PRO A 163 41.99 -4.92 16.93
CA PRO A 163 41.60 -4.61 18.30
C PRO A 163 41.43 -3.10 18.52
N ARG A 164 42.29 -2.28 17.91
CA ARG A 164 42.23 -0.81 18.03
C ARG A 164 40.98 -0.20 17.40
N ALA A 165 40.51 -0.77 16.28
CA ALA A 165 39.28 -0.31 15.63
C ALA A 165 38.04 -0.71 16.43
N LEU A 166 38.07 -1.89 17.05
CA LEU A 166 37.01 -2.42 17.91
C LEU A 166 36.90 -1.62 19.21
N GLU A 167 38.03 -1.33 19.85
CA GLU A 167 38.12 -0.48 21.04
C GLU A 167 37.57 0.93 20.78
N LYS A 168 37.99 1.57 19.67
CA LYS A 168 37.50 2.89 19.28
C LYS A 168 36.00 2.91 18.91
N ALA A 169 35.49 1.82 18.34
CA ALA A 169 34.06 1.71 18.06
C ALA A 169 33.24 1.52 19.35
N LEU A 170 33.77 0.75 20.31
CA LEU A 170 33.14 0.54 21.62
C LEU A 170 33.15 1.80 22.50
N SER A 171 34.16 2.66 22.38
CA SER A 171 34.21 3.94 23.10
C SER A 171 33.20 4.97 22.58
N LEU A 172 32.81 4.88 21.31
CA LEU A 172 31.73 5.69 20.73
C LEU A 172 30.32 5.16 21.03
N ALA A 173 30.21 3.92 21.49
CA ALA A 173 28.93 3.31 21.83
C ALA A 173 28.52 3.64 23.28
N PRO A 174 27.25 4.01 23.53
CA PRO A 174 26.78 4.23 24.89
C PRO A 174 26.94 2.95 25.73
N ALA A 175 27.16 3.12 27.03
CA ALA A 175 27.32 2.02 27.97
C ALA A 175 25.95 1.59 28.53
N ALA A 176 25.70 0.29 28.56
CA ALA A 176 24.58 -0.29 29.30
C ALA A 176 24.93 -0.35 30.79
N ASP A 177 23.91 -0.29 31.66
CA ASP A 177 24.09 -0.49 33.10
C ASP A 177 24.51 -1.93 33.42
N LEU A 178 24.08 -2.89 32.59
CA LEU A 178 24.49 -4.28 32.71
C LEU A 178 24.64 -4.95 31.35
N THR A 179 25.78 -5.60 31.11
CA THR A 179 26.03 -6.34 29.88
C THR A 179 26.06 -7.85 30.15
N VAL A 180 25.30 -8.65 29.40
CA VAL A 180 25.18 -10.11 29.59
C VAL A 180 25.71 -10.86 28.36
N ARG A 181 26.74 -11.69 28.57
CA ARG A 181 27.30 -12.59 27.56
C ARG A 181 26.68 -13.98 27.67
N LEU A 182 26.11 -14.49 26.57
CA LEU A 182 25.62 -15.87 26.52
C LEU A 182 26.68 -16.80 25.91
N LEU A 183 27.16 -17.75 26.72
CA LEU A 183 28.09 -18.81 26.36
C LEU A 183 27.32 -20.07 25.97
N VAL A 184 27.55 -20.55 24.75
CA VAL A 184 26.96 -21.78 24.23
C VAL A 184 28.05 -22.55 23.47
N PRO A 185 28.20 -23.86 23.66
CA PRO A 185 29.19 -24.65 22.92
C PRO A 185 29.02 -24.51 21.41
N ALA A 186 30.15 -24.43 20.68
CA ALA A 186 30.16 -24.21 19.23
C ALA A 186 29.32 -25.25 18.47
N ALA A 187 29.39 -26.52 18.87
CA ALA A 187 28.61 -27.62 18.28
C ALA A 187 27.08 -27.45 18.41
N VAL A 188 26.61 -26.86 19.52
CA VAL A 188 25.17 -26.60 19.75
C VAL A 188 24.70 -25.41 18.91
N VAL A 189 25.55 -24.39 18.73
CA VAL A 189 25.24 -23.25 17.87
C VAL A 189 25.22 -23.66 16.40
N GLU A 190 26.19 -24.47 15.96
CA GLU A 190 26.28 -24.97 14.59
C GLU A 190 25.04 -25.80 14.20
N SER A 191 24.64 -26.75 15.04
CA SER A 191 23.45 -27.57 14.81
C SER A 191 22.16 -26.73 14.75
N ARG A 192 22.02 -25.71 15.61
CA ARG A 192 20.87 -24.78 15.60
C ARG A 192 20.85 -23.90 14.35
N LEU A 193 22.02 -23.43 13.87
CA LEU A 193 22.12 -22.61 12.67
C LEU A 193 21.83 -23.44 11.41
N ARG A 194 22.39 -24.65 11.30
CA ARG A 194 22.18 -25.54 10.15
C ARG A 194 20.69 -25.87 9.98
N ARG A 195 20.02 -26.22 11.08
CA ARG A 195 18.57 -26.51 11.10
C ARG A 195 17.71 -25.30 10.73
N ARG A 196 18.14 -24.07 11.03
CA ARG A 196 17.44 -22.84 10.60
C ARG A 196 17.62 -22.60 9.11
N MET A 197 18.85 -22.71 8.60
CA MET A 197 19.14 -22.49 7.18
C MET A 197 18.41 -23.50 6.28
N GLU A 198 18.25 -24.75 6.72
CA GLU A 198 17.48 -25.78 6.02
C GLU A 198 15.98 -25.45 5.88
N LEU A 199 15.40 -24.78 6.88
CA LEU A 199 13.97 -24.42 6.93
C LEU A 199 13.66 -23.08 6.26
N GLU A 200 14.68 -22.30 5.85
CA GLU A 200 14.50 -20.97 5.28
C GLU A 200 14.39 -20.97 3.74
N PRO A 201 13.53 -20.11 3.16
CA PRO A 201 13.39 -19.97 1.71
C PRO A 201 14.71 -19.55 1.02
N PRO A 202 14.99 -20.04 -0.20
CA PRO A 202 16.25 -19.78 -0.90
C PRO A 202 16.55 -18.29 -1.13
N ALA A 203 15.52 -17.46 -1.28
CA ALA A 203 15.68 -16.01 -1.42
C ALA A 203 16.11 -15.29 -0.13
N GLU A 204 15.81 -15.86 1.05
CA GLU A 204 16.22 -15.28 2.35
C GLU A 204 17.69 -15.65 2.67
N ARG A 205 18.18 -16.80 2.18
CA ARG A 205 19.58 -17.23 2.32
C ARG A 205 20.60 -16.26 1.71
N ILE A 206 20.24 -15.52 0.67
CA ILE A 206 21.13 -14.54 -0.01
C ILE A 206 21.54 -13.39 0.94
N PHE A 207 20.76 -13.14 2.00
CA PHE A 207 21.02 -12.09 3.00
C PHE A 207 21.29 -12.63 4.40
N GLU A 208 21.50 -13.94 4.55
CA GLU A 208 22.00 -14.56 5.77
C GLU A 208 23.53 -14.68 5.67
N ALA A 209 24.23 -14.63 6.80
CA ALA A 209 25.66 -14.89 6.80
C ALA A 209 25.90 -16.40 6.62
N ASP A 210 26.87 -16.79 5.80
CA ASP A 210 27.23 -18.20 5.65
C ASP A 210 27.62 -18.81 7.01
N LEU A 211 27.43 -20.12 7.14
CA LEU A 211 27.77 -20.86 8.36
C LEU A 211 29.22 -20.58 8.80
N SER A 212 30.16 -20.49 7.85
CA SER A 212 31.57 -20.16 8.12
C SER A 212 31.77 -18.75 8.70
N VAL A 213 30.98 -17.76 8.25
CA VAL A 213 31.01 -16.38 8.78
C VAL A 213 30.39 -16.33 10.17
N ASN A 214 29.30 -17.07 10.39
CA ASN A 214 28.67 -17.19 11.71
C ASN A 214 29.57 -17.92 12.72
N MET A 215 30.33 -18.92 12.30
CA MET A 215 31.26 -19.63 13.20
C MET A 215 32.50 -18.79 13.56
N ARG A 216 32.92 -17.86 12.69
CA ARG A 216 33.96 -16.85 13.03
C ARG A 216 33.53 -15.86 14.11
N SER A 217 32.24 -15.79 14.41
CA SER A 217 31.69 -14.91 15.46
C SER A 217 32.23 -15.21 16.87
N PHE A 218 32.61 -16.46 17.15
CA PHE A 218 33.08 -16.86 18.47
C PHE A 218 34.34 -16.10 18.88
N ALA A 219 35.35 -16.06 17.99
CA ALA A 219 36.59 -15.32 18.21
C ALA A 219 36.35 -13.80 18.33
N VAL A 220 35.41 -13.26 17.55
CA VAL A 220 35.04 -11.83 17.63
C VAL A 220 34.43 -11.51 18.99
N PHE A 221 33.47 -12.31 19.46
CA PHE A 221 32.79 -12.07 20.74
C PHE A 221 33.67 -12.37 21.95
N GLU A 222 34.70 -13.22 21.79
CA GLU A 222 35.74 -13.43 22.79
C GLU A 222 36.67 -12.22 22.90
N ALA A 223 37.22 -11.72 21.79
CA ALA A 223 38.01 -10.49 21.78
C ALA A 223 37.24 -9.28 22.31
N MET A 224 35.93 -9.19 22.04
CA MET A 224 35.07 -8.15 22.61
C MET A 224 34.91 -8.27 24.13
N HIS A 225 34.83 -9.48 24.66
CA HIS A 225 34.74 -9.68 26.11
C HIS A 225 36.00 -9.18 26.81
N ASP A 226 37.18 -9.49 26.27
CA ASP A 226 38.46 -9.07 26.84
C ASP A 226 38.60 -7.54 26.82
N LEU A 227 38.21 -6.90 25.70
CA LEU A 227 38.22 -5.43 25.58
C LEU A 227 37.23 -4.74 26.51
N LEU A 228 36.00 -5.26 26.64
CA LEU A 228 34.98 -4.69 27.52
C LEU A 228 35.36 -4.84 29.00
N THR A 229 36.01 -5.95 29.36
CA THR A 229 36.51 -6.19 30.73
C THR A 229 37.66 -5.24 31.06
N THR A 230 38.58 -5.04 30.12
CA THR A 230 39.69 -4.07 30.25
C THR A 230 39.18 -2.63 30.36
N SER A 231 38.04 -2.33 29.73
CA SER A 231 37.39 -1.01 29.76
C SER A 231 36.53 -0.76 31.02
N GLY A 232 36.53 -1.68 31.98
CA GLY A 232 35.81 -1.53 33.26
C GLY A 232 34.28 -1.66 33.18
N ARG A 233 33.72 -2.24 32.11
CA ARG A 233 32.26 -2.48 32.01
C ARG A 233 31.85 -3.73 32.80
N GLU A 234 30.72 -3.67 33.49
CA GLU A 234 30.16 -4.80 34.23
C GLU A 234 29.59 -5.85 33.26
N ILE A 235 30.21 -7.04 33.20
CA ILE A 235 29.82 -8.14 32.31
C ILE A 235 29.50 -9.40 33.11
N ILE A 236 28.33 -9.99 32.84
CA ILE A 236 27.96 -11.31 33.37
C ILE A 236 28.00 -12.34 32.24
N SER A 237 28.84 -13.37 32.40
CA SER A 237 28.87 -14.52 31.50
C SER A 237 27.94 -15.63 31.99
N VAL A 238 27.08 -16.13 31.10
CA VAL A 238 26.05 -17.14 31.40
C VAL A 238 26.11 -18.29 30.41
N GLU A 239 26.23 -19.51 30.92
CA GLU A 239 26.13 -20.74 30.12
C GLU A 239 24.66 -21.10 29.85
N ASN A 240 24.34 -21.35 28.58
CA ASN A 240 23.01 -21.72 28.11
C ASN A 240 23.04 -23.03 27.32
N THR A 241 23.13 -24.14 28.06
CA THR A 241 23.21 -25.50 27.52
C THR A 241 21.84 -26.21 27.49
N ASP A 242 20.98 -26.06 28.52
CA ASP A 242 19.72 -26.80 28.70
C ASP A 242 18.61 -26.02 29.46
N GLY A 243 17.36 -26.51 29.41
CA GLY A 243 16.20 -25.90 30.09
C GLY A 243 16.35 -25.66 31.61
N PRO A 244 16.90 -26.61 32.39
CA PRO A 244 17.14 -26.41 33.82
C PRO A 244 18.28 -25.43 34.14
N SER A 245 19.34 -25.41 33.31
CA SER A 245 20.47 -24.47 33.48
C SER A 245 20.07 -23.04 33.14
N THR A 246 19.15 -22.86 32.20
CA THR A 246 18.56 -21.56 31.85
C THR A 246 17.86 -20.90 33.05
N PHE A 247 17.05 -21.65 33.83
CA PHE A 247 16.34 -21.09 34.99
C PHE A 247 17.29 -20.67 36.13
N LYS A 248 18.32 -21.50 36.42
CA LYS A 248 19.35 -21.17 37.42
C LYS A 248 20.13 -19.91 37.04
N SER A 249 20.44 -19.76 35.76
CA SER A 249 21.11 -18.60 35.19
C SER A 249 20.26 -17.32 35.23
N ILE A 250 18.95 -17.43 34.95
CA ILE A 250 18.03 -16.28 35.09
C ILE A 250 17.93 -15.85 36.56
N CYS A 251 17.82 -16.79 37.51
CA CYS A 251 17.81 -16.48 38.95
C CYS A 251 19.11 -15.78 39.42
N ARG A 252 20.27 -16.11 38.84
CA ARG A 252 21.55 -15.45 39.16
C ARG A 252 21.58 -14.01 38.66
N ILE A 253 21.18 -13.78 37.42
CA ILE A 253 21.09 -12.44 36.82
C ILE A 253 20.07 -11.59 37.57
N GLU A 254 18.91 -12.16 37.91
CA GLU A 254 17.89 -11.50 38.72
C GLU A 254 18.46 -11.02 40.07
N ARG A 255 19.16 -11.89 40.81
CA ARG A 255 19.78 -11.49 42.09
C ARG A 255 20.79 -10.35 41.92
N GLN A 256 21.57 -10.35 40.85
CA GLN A 256 22.52 -9.27 40.56
C GLN A 256 21.81 -7.96 40.21
N ILE A 257 20.77 -8.01 39.37
CA ILE A 257 19.92 -6.85 39.05
C ILE A 257 19.32 -6.28 40.33
N LEU A 258 18.77 -7.12 41.21
CA LEU A 258 18.21 -6.71 42.50
C LEU A 258 19.27 -6.13 43.45
N SER A 259 20.49 -6.67 43.44
CA SER A 259 21.61 -6.12 44.22
C SER A 259 22.11 -4.78 43.69
N ALA A 260 22.06 -4.56 42.37
CA ALA A 260 22.41 -3.29 41.75
C ALA A 260 21.35 -2.22 42.04
N LEU A 261 20.07 -2.58 41.94
CA LEU A 261 18.93 -1.71 42.27
C LEU A 261 18.93 -1.28 43.75
N SER A 262 19.30 -2.17 44.67
CA SER A 262 19.39 -1.85 46.11
C SER A 262 20.60 -0.97 46.50
N ARG A 263 21.67 -0.93 45.68
CA ARG A 263 22.75 0.07 45.84
C ARG A 263 22.30 1.47 45.44
N PHE A 264 21.46 1.59 44.41
CA PHE A 264 20.86 2.85 44.00
C PHE A 264 19.94 3.43 45.09
N ASP A 265 19.16 2.59 45.79
CA ASP A 265 18.33 3.00 46.93
C ASP A 265 19.12 3.64 48.08
N ARG A 266 20.35 3.17 48.35
CA ARG A 266 21.21 3.77 49.39
C ARG A 266 21.78 5.13 49.01
N SER A 267 21.95 5.41 47.71
CA SER A 267 22.49 6.69 47.23
C SER A 267 21.45 7.81 47.16
N VAL A 268 20.16 7.47 47.06
CA VAL A 268 19.04 8.43 47.00
C VAL A 268 18.53 8.80 48.40
N GLY A 269 18.86 8.01 49.42
CA GLY A 269 18.48 8.25 50.82
C GLY A 269 19.07 9.50 51.50
N GLU A 270 19.88 10.31 50.81
CA GLU A 270 20.56 11.49 51.39
C GLU A 270 20.09 12.84 50.82
N LYS A 271 19.06 12.88 49.95
CA LYS A 271 18.45 14.14 49.51
C LYS A 271 16.97 14.23 49.87
N GLN A 272 16.75 15.04 50.90
CA GLN A 272 15.53 15.55 51.52
C GLN A 272 14.20 15.43 50.74
N ILE A 273 13.22 15.01 51.53
CA ILE A 273 11.78 14.97 51.30
C ILE A 273 11.21 16.39 51.39
N GLU A 274 10.57 16.88 50.32
CA GLU A 274 9.44 17.80 50.41
C GLU A 274 8.38 17.38 49.36
N LEU A 275 7.19 17.01 49.84
CA LEU A 275 6.00 16.73 49.03
C LEU A 275 4.90 17.71 49.44
N PRO A 276 4.21 18.37 48.49
CA PRO A 276 2.83 18.78 48.68
C PRO A 276 1.87 17.75 48.08
N ALA A 277 0.82 17.47 48.84
CA ALA A 277 -0.28 16.59 48.52
C ALA A 277 -1.12 17.09 47.33
N HIS A 278 -1.59 16.19 46.47
CA HIS A 278 -2.93 16.34 45.92
C HIS A 278 -3.62 15.04 45.47
N ARG A 279 -4.79 14.84 46.11
CA ARG A 279 -6.01 14.06 45.85
C ARG A 279 -6.11 13.14 44.63
N ALA A 280 -6.55 11.93 44.95
CA ALA A 280 -7.26 11.01 44.09
C ALA A 280 -8.56 11.62 43.54
N ASP A 281 -8.87 11.28 42.28
CA ASP A 281 -10.25 11.17 41.85
C ASP A 281 -10.40 9.98 40.89
N VAL A 282 -11.41 9.16 41.18
CA VAL A 282 -11.77 7.93 40.49
C VAL A 282 -12.99 8.25 39.64
N THR A 283 -12.89 8.11 38.31
CA THR A 283 -14.05 7.85 37.47
C THR A 283 -13.69 6.82 36.40
N GLY A 284 -14.40 5.69 36.44
CA GLY A 284 -14.26 4.61 35.50
C GLY A 284 -14.67 5.00 34.09
N SER A 285 -13.90 4.52 33.11
CA SER A 285 -14.35 4.41 31.72
C SER A 285 -14.21 2.97 31.26
N ALA A 286 -15.33 2.40 30.81
CA ALA A 286 -15.41 1.08 30.23
C ALA A 286 -14.33 0.86 29.15
N THR A 287 -13.53 -0.19 29.32
CA THR A 287 -12.47 -0.60 28.42
C THR A 287 -13.06 -1.32 27.21
N ALA A 288 -13.01 -0.68 26.05
CA ALA A 288 -13.19 -1.36 24.76
C ALA A 288 -12.06 -2.41 24.56
N PRO A 289 -12.33 -3.55 23.90
CA PRO A 289 -11.34 -4.61 23.75
C PRO A 289 -10.12 -4.12 22.94
N PRO A 290 -8.92 -4.66 23.23
CA PRO A 290 -7.67 -4.18 22.64
C PRO A 290 -7.68 -4.38 21.12
N ARG A 291 -7.68 -3.26 20.39
CA ARG A 291 -7.59 -3.22 18.93
C ARG A 291 -6.22 -3.77 18.49
N ASN A 292 -6.24 -4.93 17.85
CA ASN A 292 -5.05 -5.64 17.38
C ASN A 292 -4.24 -4.78 16.39
N LYS A 293 -3.13 -4.18 16.85
CA LYS A 293 -2.26 -3.26 16.08
C LYS A 293 -1.69 -3.90 14.80
N ASP A 294 -1.64 -5.23 14.73
CA ASP A 294 -1.11 -5.97 13.57
C ASP A 294 -2.06 -6.02 12.36
N MET A 295 -3.36 -5.82 12.56
CA MET A 295 -4.33 -5.78 11.45
C MET A 295 -4.26 -4.44 10.70
N GLY A 296 -4.08 -3.34 11.44
CA GLY A 296 -4.02 -1.98 10.88
C GLY A 296 -2.80 -1.75 9.99
N SER A 297 -1.64 -2.28 10.40
CA SER A 297 -0.40 -2.16 9.60
C SER A 297 -0.48 -2.99 8.31
N ARG A 298 -1.02 -4.21 8.36
CA ARG A 298 -1.23 -5.05 7.16
C ARG A 298 -2.20 -4.43 6.15
N LEU A 299 -3.30 -3.84 6.63
CA LEU A 299 -4.28 -3.18 5.77
C LEU A 299 -3.73 -1.90 5.13
N ALA A 300 -2.93 -1.13 5.88
CA ALA A 300 -2.26 0.07 5.37
C ALA A 300 -1.22 -0.28 4.29
N TRP A 301 -0.38 -1.30 4.52
CA TRP A 301 0.59 -1.77 3.53
C TRP A 301 -0.08 -2.31 2.26
N ALA A 302 -1.16 -3.09 2.40
CA ALA A 302 -1.92 -3.59 1.26
C ALA A 302 -2.55 -2.45 0.43
N SER A 303 -3.04 -1.39 1.08
CA SER A 303 -3.64 -0.23 0.43
C SER A 303 -2.61 0.62 -0.32
N ILE A 304 -1.45 0.87 0.29
CA ILE A 304 -0.32 1.58 -0.36
C ILE A 304 0.18 0.78 -1.58
N PHE A 305 0.30 -0.54 -1.44
CA PHE A 305 0.75 -1.40 -2.53
C PHE A 305 -0.27 -1.47 -3.68
N ALA A 306 -1.57 -1.56 -3.36
CA ALA A 306 -2.63 -1.50 -4.36
C ALA A 306 -2.63 -0.15 -5.11
N LEU A 307 -2.39 0.95 -4.40
CA LEU A 307 -2.27 2.28 -5.00
C LEU A 307 -1.04 2.38 -5.92
N LEU A 308 0.10 1.83 -5.51
CA LEU A 308 1.30 1.80 -6.34
C LEU A 308 1.08 0.99 -7.63
N ILE A 309 0.42 -0.18 -7.54
CA ILE A 309 0.05 -0.96 -8.73
C ILE A 309 -0.97 -0.23 -9.58
N TYR A 310 -1.93 0.46 -8.97
CA TYR A 310 -2.93 1.23 -9.70
C TYR A 310 -2.28 2.33 -10.53
N ILE A 311 -1.38 3.10 -9.93
CA ILE A 311 -0.63 4.18 -10.58
C ILE A 311 0.34 3.61 -11.62
N GLY A 312 1.12 2.59 -11.27
CA GLY A 312 2.05 1.93 -12.19
C GLY A 312 1.33 1.30 -13.39
N GLY A 313 0.18 0.68 -13.15
CA GLY A 313 -0.70 0.14 -14.18
C GLY A 313 -1.27 1.23 -15.09
N ALA A 314 -1.79 2.33 -14.53
CA ALA A 314 -2.26 3.46 -15.34
C ALA A 314 -1.15 4.11 -16.17
N GLY A 315 0.06 4.22 -15.60
CA GLY A 315 1.25 4.65 -16.32
C GLY A 315 1.61 3.69 -17.46
N LEU A 316 1.56 2.38 -17.22
CA LEU A 316 1.79 1.36 -18.25
C LEU A 316 0.73 1.40 -19.35
N THR A 317 -0.56 1.55 -19.02
CA THR A 317 -1.63 1.74 -20.01
C THR A 317 -1.37 2.96 -20.88
N SER A 318 -1.00 4.08 -20.24
CA SER A 318 -0.71 5.33 -20.95
C SER A 318 0.51 5.17 -21.85
N LEU A 319 1.57 4.55 -21.35
CA LEU A 319 2.79 4.27 -22.13
C LEU A 319 2.50 3.33 -23.30
N ALA A 320 1.66 2.31 -23.10
CA ALA A 320 1.26 1.39 -24.15
C ALA A 320 0.48 2.11 -25.25
N GLN A 321 -0.50 2.95 -24.87
CA GLN A 321 -1.26 3.75 -25.83
C GLN A 321 -0.38 4.73 -26.60
N LEU A 322 0.57 5.37 -25.93
CA LEU A 322 1.55 6.28 -26.53
C LEU A 322 2.50 5.54 -27.49
N ALA A 323 2.98 4.35 -27.12
CA ALA A 323 3.83 3.52 -27.97
C ALA A 323 3.08 3.05 -29.22
N ILE A 324 1.82 2.61 -29.06
CA ILE A 324 0.96 2.21 -30.18
C ILE A 324 0.74 3.40 -31.12
N ALA A 325 0.38 4.57 -30.58
CA ALA A 325 0.14 5.80 -31.37
C ALA A 325 1.33 6.19 -32.25
N ARG A 326 2.56 5.98 -31.75
CA ARG A 326 3.79 6.24 -32.50
C ARG A 326 4.08 5.22 -33.60
N LEU A 327 3.75 3.96 -33.38
CA LEU A 327 4.06 2.88 -34.33
C LEU A 327 3.14 2.87 -35.54
N ILE A 328 1.87 3.25 -35.37
CA ILE A 328 0.84 3.06 -36.42
C ILE A 328 0.32 4.38 -37.02
N GLY A 329 0.68 5.53 -36.44
CA GLY A 329 0.25 6.85 -36.89
C GLY A 329 -1.18 7.25 -36.49
N PRO A 330 -1.57 8.52 -36.70
CA PRO A 330 -2.82 9.09 -36.17
C PRO A 330 -4.09 8.47 -36.75
N HIS A 331 -4.09 8.09 -38.02
CA HIS A 331 -5.25 7.47 -38.67
C HIS A 331 -5.57 6.09 -38.08
N ASN A 332 -4.59 5.17 -38.11
CA ASN A 332 -4.76 3.81 -37.57
C ASN A 332 -4.96 3.83 -36.05
N TYR A 333 -4.32 4.76 -35.34
CA TYR A 333 -4.57 4.96 -33.90
C TYR A 333 -6.00 5.47 -33.64
N GLY A 334 -6.54 6.30 -34.51
CA GLY A 334 -7.94 6.72 -34.49
C GLY A 334 -8.91 5.55 -34.58
N ILE A 335 -8.73 4.67 -35.58
CA ILE A 335 -9.52 3.44 -35.74
C ILE A 335 -9.44 2.60 -34.46
N TYR A 336 -8.21 2.32 -34.00
CA TYR A 336 -7.97 1.54 -32.78
C TYR A 336 -8.67 2.14 -31.56
N SER A 337 -8.52 3.45 -31.34
CA SER A 337 -9.05 4.13 -30.16
C SER A 337 -10.57 4.20 -30.18
N TYR A 338 -11.17 4.38 -31.36
CA TYR A 338 -12.62 4.34 -31.56
C TYR A 338 -13.21 2.95 -31.26
N VAL A 339 -12.62 1.90 -31.83
CA VAL A 339 -13.02 0.51 -31.55
C VAL A 339 -12.85 0.20 -30.07
N GLN A 340 -11.70 0.53 -29.49
CA GLN A 340 -11.40 0.29 -28.08
C GLN A 340 -12.37 1.05 -27.15
N ALA A 341 -12.80 2.25 -27.53
CA ALA A 341 -13.80 3.03 -26.80
C ALA A 341 -15.14 2.29 -26.76
N TRP A 342 -15.65 1.83 -27.91
CA TRP A 342 -16.89 1.04 -27.98
C TRP A 342 -16.78 -0.29 -27.24
N THR A 343 -15.69 -1.04 -27.44
CA THR A 343 -15.44 -2.31 -26.74
C THR A 343 -15.46 -2.09 -25.22
N SER A 344 -14.84 -1.01 -24.73
CA SER A 344 -14.81 -0.69 -23.31
C SER A 344 -16.21 -0.37 -22.78
N VAL A 345 -16.94 0.54 -23.45
CA VAL A 345 -18.30 0.91 -23.05
C VAL A 345 -19.21 -0.32 -22.99
N LEU A 346 -19.29 -1.09 -24.07
CA LEU A 346 -20.17 -2.26 -24.14
C LEU A 346 -19.79 -3.33 -23.13
N ALA A 347 -18.50 -3.59 -22.91
CA ALA A 347 -18.07 -4.58 -21.93
C ALA A 347 -18.36 -4.16 -20.49
N TYR A 348 -18.13 -2.89 -20.12
CA TYR A 348 -18.45 -2.42 -18.77
C TYR A 348 -19.96 -2.36 -18.53
N LEU A 349 -20.77 -1.97 -19.52
CA LEU A 349 -22.24 -2.07 -19.45
C LEU A 349 -22.67 -3.54 -19.30
N ALA A 350 -22.04 -4.46 -20.03
CA ALA A 350 -22.33 -5.89 -19.95
C ALA A 350 -21.98 -6.53 -18.59
N THR A 351 -21.17 -5.88 -17.74
CA THR A 351 -20.99 -6.34 -16.35
C THR A 351 -22.25 -6.21 -15.50
N LEU A 352 -23.25 -5.45 -15.98
CA LEU A 352 -24.53 -5.21 -15.30
C LEU A 352 -24.33 -4.81 -13.83
N GLY A 353 -23.30 -4.00 -13.50
CA GLY A 353 -23.02 -3.57 -12.13
C GLY A 353 -22.55 -4.67 -11.15
N PHE A 354 -22.37 -5.91 -11.61
CA PHE A 354 -21.88 -7.01 -10.76
C PHE A 354 -20.40 -6.84 -10.40
N ASN A 355 -19.63 -6.05 -11.17
CA ASN A 355 -18.25 -5.67 -10.86
C ASN A 355 -18.12 -4.90 -9.52
N VAL A 356 -19.19 -4.25 -9.04
CA VAL A 356 -19.22 -3.60 -7.72
C VAL A 356 -20.04 -4.42 -6.74
N SER A 357 -21.19 -4.96 -7.15
CA SER A 357 -22.09 -5.71 -6.27
C SER A 357 -21.44 -6.97 -5.67
N LEU A 358 -20.59 -7.66 -6.43
CA LEU A 358 -19.85 -8.83 -5.95
C LEU A 358 -18.90 -8.50 -4.78
N LEU A 359 -18.34 -7.29 -4.74
CA LEU A 359 -17.49 -6.84 -3.63
C LEU A 359 -18.27 -6.64 -2.32
N ARG A 360 -19.60 -6.51 -2.40
CA ARG A 360 -20.48 -6.37 -1.23
C ARG A 360 -21.07 -7.72 -0.80
N PHE A 361 -21.68 -8.45 -1.73
CA PHE A 361 -22.38 -9.70 -1.41
C PHE A 361 -21.44 -10.83 -1.01
N LEU A 362 -20.30 -10.96 -1.69
CA LEU A 362 -19.43 -12.13 -1.50
C LEU A 362 -18.73 -12.13 -0.13
N PRO A 363 -18.18 -11.01 0.38
CA PRO A 363 -17.68 -10.95 1.74
C PRO A 363 -18.79 -11.15 2.79
N ALA A 364 -20.00 -10.63 2.55
CA ALA A 364 -21.13 -10.78 3.46
C ALA A 364 -21.57 -12.25 3.60
N TYR A 365 -21.76 -12.96 2.48
CA TYR A 365 -22.13 -14.38 2.50
C TYR A 365 -21.03 -15.28 3.05
N ARG A 366 -19.76 -14.90 2.82
CA ARG A 366 -18.62 -15.60 3.42
C ARG A 366 -18.58 -15.42 4.94
N ALA A 367 -18.82 -14.20 5.43
CA ALA A 367 -18.89 -13.93 6.87
C ALA A 367 -20.05 -14.67 7.55
N SER A 368 -21.17 -14.86 6.86
CA SER A 368 -22.32 -15.63 7.34
C SER A 368 -22.23 -17.14 7.10
N GLY A 369 -21.13 -17.65 6.52
CA GLY A 369 -20.93 -19.08 6.23
C GLY A 369 -21.84 -19.66 5.13
N ARG A 370 -22.59 -18.82 4.39
CA ARG A 370 -23.55 -19.25 3.35
C ARG A 370 -22.86 -19.38 1.99
N LEU A 371 -22.02 -20.41 1.86
CA LEU A 371 -21.26 -20.69 0.63
C LEU A 371 -22.15 -21.06 -0.57
N ASP A 372 -23.34 -21.58 -0.32
CA ASP A 372 -24.40 -21.86 -1.28
C ASP A 372 -24.87 -20.60 -2.02
N LEU A 373 -25.17 -19.52 -1.29
CA LEU A 373 -25.55 -18.22 -1.85
C LEU A 373 -24.36 -17.52 -2.52
N ALA A 374 -23.16 -17.66 -1.95
CA ALA A 374 -21.94 -17.11 -2.55
C ALA A 374 -21.68 -17.72 -3.94
N ARG A 375 -21.78 -19.05 -4.07
CA ARG A 375 -21.62 -19.73 -5.37
C ARG A 375 -22.76 -19.39 -6.34
N GLY A 376 -23.99 -19.29 -5.84
CA GLY A 376 -25.16 -18.86 -6.61
C GLY A 376 -24.98 -17.47 -7.23
N VAL A 377 -24.54 -16.49 -6.43
CA VAL A 377 -24.23 -15.12 -6.88
C VAL A 377 -23.17 -15.11 -7.97
N ILE A 378 -22.07 -15.85 -7.79
CA ILE A 378 -20.96 -15.88 -8.74
C ILE A 378 -21.44 -16.41 -10.08
N ARG A 379 -22.14 -17.55 -10.08
CA ARG A 379 -22.65 -18.18 -11.29
C ARG A 379 -23.68 -17.28 -11.98
N PHE A 380 -24.59 -16.68 -11.22
CA PHE A 380 -25.60 -15.78 -11.74
C PHE A 380 -24.98 -14.55 -12.40
N ALA A 381 -24.04 -13.88 -11.71
CA ALA A 381 -23.35 -12.71 -12.23
C ALA A 381 -22.56 -13.02 -13.50
N LEU A 382 -21.76 -14.10 -13.50
CA LEU A 382 -20.96 -14.49 -14.67
C LEU A 382 -21.83 -14.88 -15.86
N GLN A 383 -22.86 -15.70 -15.66
CA GLN A 383 -23.73 -16.14 -16.75
C GLN A 383 -24.50 -14.97 -17.37
N ARG A 384 -25.16 -14.13 -16.55
CA ARG A 384 -25.97 -13.00 -17.05
C ARG A 384 -25.11 -11.95 -17.75
N SER A 385 -23.95 -11.64 -17.19
CA SER A 385 -23.05 -10.65 -17.76
C SER A 385 -22.40 -11.14 -19.05
N LEU A 386 -22.01 -12.43 -19.13
CA LEU A 386 -21.41 -12.96 -20.34
C LEU A 386 -22.44 -13.10 -21.46
N ILE A 387 -23.69 -13.47 -21.16
CA ILE A 387 -24.80 -13.45 -22.12
C ILE A 387 -25.04 -12.02 -22.64
N ALA A 388 -25.09 -11.03 -21.74
CA ALA A 388 -25.23 -9.63 -22.15
C ALA A 388 -24.06 -9.18 -23.04
N ALA A 389 -22.82 -9.56 -22.68
CA ALA A 389 -21.63 -9.21 -23.44
C ALA A 389 -21.60 -9.85 -24.83
N THR A 390 -21.98 -11.12 -24.94
CA THR A 390 -22.06 -11.79 -26.24
C THR A 390 -23.18 -11.22 -27.10
N LEU A 391 -24.34 -10.88 -26.53
CA LEU A 391 -25.41 -10.19 -27.25
C LEU A 391 -24.96 -8.82 -27.76
N PHE A 392 -24.33 -8.00 -26.92
CA PHE A 392 -23.80 -6.70 -27.33
C PHE A 392 -22.71 -6.83 -28.40
N GLY A 393 -21.81 -7.80 -28.28
CA GLY A 393 -20.80 -8.09 -29.30
C GLY A 393 -21.42 -8.55 -30.62
N MET A 394 -22.42 -9.43 -30.59
CA MET A 394 -23.12 -9.89 -31.80
C MET A 394 -23.91 -8.77 -32.47
N ILE A 395 -24.65 -7.97 -31.71
CA ILE A 395 -25.40 -6.82 -32.23
C ILE A 395 -24.44 -5.79 -32.83
N GLY A 396 -23.33 -5.49 -32.15
CA GLY A 396 -22.29 -4.59 -32.65
C GLY A 396 -21.67 -5.10 -33.95
N ALA A 397 -21.27 -6.36 -34.00
CA ALA A 397 -20.70 -6.96 -35.21
C ALA A 397 -21.71 -6.99 -36.37
N ALA A 398 -22.95 -7.40 -36.11
CA ALA A 398 -24.01 -7.42 -37.12
C ALA A 398 -24.31 -6.02 -37.65
N SER A 399 -24.40 -5.00 -36.77
CA SER A 399 -24.67 -3.63 -37.19
C SER A 399 -23.66 -3.11 -38.20
N VAL A 400 -22.38 -3.45 -38.03
CA VAL A 400 -21.32 -3.04 -38.97
C VAL A 400 -21.42 -3.81 -40.28
N LEU A 401 -21.61 -5.13 -40.23
CA LEU A 401 -21.72 -5.96 -41.42
C LEU A 401 -22.93 -5.59 -42.31
N PHE A 402 -23.99 -5.03 -41.73
CA PHE A 402 -25.20 -4.63 -42.47
C PHE A 402 -25.24 -3.15 -42.88
N LEU A 403 -24.56 -2.24 -42.16
CA LEU A 403 -24.63 -0.79 -42.40
C LEU A 403 -23.35 -0.20 -43.01
N SER A 404 -22.23 -0.91 -43.03
CA SER A 404 -20.96 -0.35 -43.51
C SER A 404 -20.77 -0.48 -45.02
N ASP A 405 -20.32 0.60 -45.65
CA ASP A 405 -19.92 0.60 -47.05
C ASP A 405 -18.64 -0.25 -47.25
N PRO A 406 -18.51 -1.02 -48.35
CA PRO A 406 -17.36 -1.90 -48.61
C PRO A 406 -15.99 -1.22 -48.76
N THR A 407 -15.96 0.11 -48.74
CA THR A 407 -14.80 0.95 -49.07
C THR A 407 -13.76 1.06 -47.95
N GLU A 408 -14.10 0.77 -46.68
CA GLU A 408 -13.17 0.84 -45.53
C GLU A 408 -12.98 -0.51 -44.79
N ARG A 409 -12.48 -1.52 -45.49
CA ARG A 409 -12.23 -2.87 -44.94
C ARG A 409 -11.36 -2.90 -43.66
N GLY A 410 -10.49 -1.91 -43.45
CA GLY A 410 -9.63 -1.81 -42.25
C GLY A 410 -10.39 -1.41 -40.98
N LEU A 411 -11.40 -0.55 -41.11
CA LEU A 411 -12.27 -0.14 -40.00
C LEU A 411 -13.23 -1.29 -39.64
N GLU A 412 -13.85 -1.89 -40.64
CA GLU A 412 -14.79 -3.02 -40.49
C GLU A 412 -14.15 -4.19 -39.72
N THR A 413 -12.98 -4.66 -40.18
CA THR A 413 -12.25 -5.75 -39.54
C THR A 413 -11.84 -5.39 -38.10
N SER A 414 -11.43 -4.15 -37.84
CA SER A 414 -11.10 -3.70 -36.50
C SER A 414 -12.33 -3.71 -35.60
N ILE A 415 -13.49 -3.23 -36.05
CA ILE A 415 -14.71 -3.24 -35.24
C ILE A 415 -15.14 -4.67 -34.92
N VAL A 416 -15.16 -5.58 -35.90
CA VAL A 416 -15.52 -6.99 -35.66
C VAL A 416 -14.61 -7.63 -34.61
N LEU A 417 -13.29 -7.43 -34.71
CA LEU A 417 -12.34 -7.92 -33.71
C LEU A 417 -12.56 -7.30 -32.33
N GLY A 418 -12.86 -6.00 -32.27
CA GLY A 418 -13.20 -5.30 -31.03
C GLY A 418 -14.49 -5.81 -30.38
N MET A 419 -15.49 -6.16 -31.18
CA MET A 419 -16.75 -6.74 -30.70
C MET A 419 -16.56 -8.17 -30.19
N MET A 420 -15.69 -8.96 -30.84
CA MET A 420 -15.27 -10.27 -30.31
C MET A 420 -14.52 -10.15 -28.97
N ALA A 421 -13.86 -9.02 -28.70
CA ALA A 421 -13.19 -8.78 -27.43
C ALA A 421 -14.16 -8.42 -26.28
N VAL A 422 -15.39 -7.99 -26.55
CA VAL A 422 -16.36 -7.55 -25.53
C VAL A 422 -16.65 -8.63 -24.45
N PRO A 423 -16.95 -9.89 -24.81
CA PRO A 423 -17.13 -10.96 -23.83
C PRO A 423 -15.88 -11.23 -23.00
N LEU A 424 -14.69 -11.18 -23.61
CA LEU A 424 -13.42 -11.40 -22.92
C LEU A 424 -13.12 -10.29 -21.92
N VAL A 425 -13.39 -9.04 -22.31
CA VAL A 425 -13.23 -7.87 -21.44
C VAL A 425 -14.13 -7.95 -20.23
N THR A 426 -15.40 -8.29 -20.46
CA THR A 426 -16.38 -8.50 -19.40
C THR A 426 -15.95 -9.64 -18.47
N ALA A 427 -15.45 -10.73 -19.04
CA ALA A 427 -15.02 -11.92 -18.31
C ALA A 427 -13.83 -11.63 -17.40
N TYR A 428 -12.77 -10.97 -17.88
CA TYR A 428 -11.63 -10.63 -17.02
C TYR A 428 -11.98 -9.57 -15.96
N ALA A 429 -12.87 -8.61 -16.28
CA ALA A 429 -13.29 -7.58 -15.31
C ALA A 429 -14.06 -8.19 -14.13
N LEU A 430 -14.97 -9.13 -14.41
CA LEU A 430 -15.68 -9.89 -13.38
C LEU A 430 -14.73 -10.84 -12.63
N GLY A 431 -13.86 -11.54 -13.36
CA GLY A 431 -12.84 -12.39 -12.76
C GLY A 431 -11.96 -11.62 -11.77
N ALA A 432 -11.50 -10.41 -12.12
CA ALA A 432 -10.67 -9.59 -11.26
C ALA A 432 -11.44 -9.14 -10.01
N THR A 433 -12.73 -8.86 -10.18
CA THR A 433 -13.64 -8.57 -9.07
C THR A 433 -13.78 -9.76 -8.12
N LEU A 434 -13.87 -10.99 -8.62
CA LEU A 434 -13.91 -12.19 -7.78
C LEU A 434 -12.61 -12.35 -6.98
N VAL A 435 -11.45 -12.19 -7.62
CA VAL A 435 -10.16 -12.25 -6.94
C VAL A 435 -10.06 -11.17 -5.84
N ARG A 436 -10.53 -9.94 -6.11
CA ARG A 436 -10.63 -8.87 -5.10
C ARG A 436 -11.54 -9.27 -3.94
N ALA A 437 -12.72 -9.80 -4.25
CA ALA A 437 -13.72 -10.19 -3.25
C ALA A 437 -13.23 -11.33 -2.33
N PHE A 438 -12.36 -12.21 -2.83
CA PHE A 438 -11.72 -13.25 -2.02
C PHE A 438 -10.58 -12.75 -1.12
N GLY A 439 -10.17 -11.48 -1.26
CA GLY A 439 -9.10 -10.84 -0.49
C GLY A 439 -7.78 -10.67 -1.25
N GLY A 440 -7.74 -11.06 -2.53
CA GLY A 440 -6.56 -10.97 -3.40
C GLY A 440 -6.44 -9.63 -4.14
N VAL A 441 -6.56 -8.49 -3.45
CA VAL A 441 -6.58 -7.15 -4.10
C VAL A 441 -5.39 -6.94 -5.05
N VAL A 442 -4.19 -7.32 -4.60
CA VAL A 442 -2.94 -7.23 -5.37
C VAL A 442 -2.94 -8.19 -6.56
N SER A 443 -3.32 -9.46 -6.33
CA SER A 443 -3.39 -10.49 -7.37
C SER A 443 -4.49 -10.24 -8.40
N ALA A 444 -5.48 -9.41 -8.09
CA ALA A 444 -6.49 -8.97 -9.04
C ALA A 444 -6.01 -7.83 -9.93
N LEU A 445 -5.30 -6.85 -9.36
CA LEU A 445 -4.81 -5.68 -10.10
C LEU A 445 -3.70 -6.03 -11.10
N LEU A 446 -2.85 -7.01 -10.77
CA LEU A 446 -1.70 -7.41 -11.59
C LEU A 446 -2.12 -7.88 -13.01
N PRO A 447 -3.01 -8.88 -13.17
CA PRO A 447 -3.45 -9.28 -14.49
C PRO A 447 -4.25 -8.21 -15.23
N GLU A 448 -5.16 -7.54 -14.51
CA GLU A 448 -6.12 -6.58 -15.09
C GLU A 448 -5.42 -5.34 -15.69
N ARG A 449 -4.33 -4.88 -15.07
CA ARG A 449 -3.62 -3.67 -15.51
C ARG A 449 -2.24 -3.94 -16.11
N ILE A 450 -1.44 -4.78 -15.48
CA ILE A 450 -0.04 -4.98 -15.90
C ILE A 450 0.05 -6.01 -17.01
N MET A 451 -0.59 -7.18 -16.86
CA MET A 451 -0.51 -8.21 -17.90
C MET A 451 -1.26 -7.82 -19.15
N ARG A 452 -2.48 -7.27 -19.05
CA ARG A 452 -3.25 -6.88 -20.24
C ARG A 452 -2.49 -5.91 -21.14
N ASP A 453 -2.08 -4.77 -20.58
CA ASP A 453 -1.45 -3.70 -21.35
C ASP A 453 0.04 -4.00 -21.63
N GLY A 454 0.72 -4.73 -20.74
CA GLY A 454 2.09 -5.19 -20.95
C GLY A 454 2.20 -6.25 -22.05
N LEU A 455 1.30 -7.25 -22.05
CA LEU A 455 1.25 -8.26 -23.11
C LEU A 455 0.85 -7.64 -24.45
N LEU A 456 -0.11 -6.71 -24.46
CA LEU A 456 -0.43 -5.93 -25.65
C LEU A 456 0.81 -5.24 -26.22
N LEU A 457 1.59 -4.54 -25.38
CA LEU A 457 2.81 -3.86 -25.81
C LEU A 457 3.85 -4.85 -26.36
N VAL A 458 4.06 -6.00 -25.71
CA VAL A 458 4.96 -7.04 -26.20
C VAL A 458 4.50 -7.59 -27.55
N LEU A 459 3.21 -7.89 -27.72
CA LEU A 459 2.66 -8.39 -28.97
C LEU A 459 2.82 -7.36 -30.10
N VAL A 460 2.54 -6.08 -29.84
CA VAL A 460 2.72 -5.00 -30.81
C VAL A 460 4.19 -4.81 -31.16
N ALA A 461 5.10 -4.87 -30.18
CA ALA A 461 6.54 -4.79 -30.41
C ALA A 461 7.06 -5.97 -31.26
N LEU A 462 6.59 -7.20 -30.97
CA LEU A 462 6.93 -8.38 -31.77
C LEU A 462 6.44 -8.24 -33.21
N LEU A 463 5.20 -7.77 -33.42
CA LEU A 463 4.67 -7.50 -34.76
C LEU A 463 5.54 -6.48 -35.50
N ALA A 464 5.90 -5.38 -34.84
CA ALA A 464 6.76 -4.33 -35.42
C ALA A 464 8.17 -4.85 -35.78
N LEU A 465 8.77 -5.69 -34.93
CA LEU A 465 10.10 -6.27 -35.16
C LEU A 465 10.11 -7.39 -36.20
N SER A 466 8.98 -8.07 -36.39
CA SER A 466 8.89 -9.22 -37.28
C SER A 466 9.02 -8.87 -38.77
N GLY A 467 8.80 -7.60 -39.15
CA GLY A 467 8.96 -7.13 -40.53
C GLY A 467 8.00 -7.74 -41.56
N PHE A 468 7.18 -8.72 -41.19
CA PHE A 468 6.34 -9.48 -42.11
C PHE A 468 5.05 -8.75 -42.54
N ARG A 469 4.65 -7.68 -41.84
CA ARG A 469 3.40 -6.93 -42.12
C ARG A 469 3.48 -5.49 -41.61
N THR A 470 2.91 -4.53 -42.35
CA THR A 470 2.67 -3.18 -41.83
C THR A 470 1.80 -3.27 -40.57
N VAL A 471 2.19 -2.54 -39.53
CA VAL A 471 1.43 -2.53 -38.26
C VAL A 471 0.22 -1.63 -38.45
N ASP A 472 -0.87 -2.23 -38.94
CA ASP A 472 -2.13 -1.53 -39.19
C ASP A 472 -3.12 -1.70 -38.01
N ALA A 473 -4.21 -0.92 -38.00
CA ALA A 473 -5.23 -0.96 -36.94
C ALA A 473 -5.81 -2.36 -36.65
N PRO A 474 -6.09 -3.23 -37.66
CA PRO A 474 -6.59 -4.58 -37.42
C PRO A 474 -5.58 -5.46 -36.67
N SER A 475 -4.29 -5.32 -36.97
CA SER A 475 -3.21 -6.08 -36.32
C SER A 475 -3.10 -5.74 -34.84
N VAL A 476 -3.22 -4.45 -34.49
CA VAL A 476 -3.24 -4.00 -33.08
C VAL A 476 -4.49 -4.46 -32.36
N THR A 477 -5.65 -4.40 -33.03
CA THR A 477 -6.92 -4.87 -32.44
C THR A 477 -6.92 -6.38 -32.22
N MET A 478 -6.30 -7.15 -33.12
CA MET A 478 -6.06 -8.58 -32.91
C MET A 478 -5.16 -8.82 -31.68
N ALA A 479 -4.10 -8.02 -31.50
CA ALA A 479 -3.26 -8.10 -30.31
C ALA A 479 -4.06 -7.79 -29.01
N VAL A 480 -5.03 -6.86 -29.06
CA VAL A 480 -5.97 -6.64 -27.96
C VAL A 480 -6.84 -7.86 -27.68
N LEU A 481 -7.37 -8.50 -28.73
CA LEU A 481 -8.19 -9.70 -28.58
C LEU A 481 -7.39 -10.83 -27.90
N VAL A 482 -6.17 -11.10 -28.38
CA VAL A 482 -5.27 -12.13 -27.84
C VAL A 482 -4.87 -11.81 -26.40
N SER A 483 -4.45 -10.57 -26.11
CA SER A 483 -4.07 -10.16 -24.75
C SER A 483 -5.26 -10.20 -23.78
N SER A 484 -6.45 -9.86 -24.25
CA SER A 484 -7.69 -9.95 -23.45
C SER A 484 -8.07 -11.41 -23.16
N ALA A 485 -7.93 -12.32 -24.14
CA ALA A 485 -8.16 -13.75 -23.96
C ALA A 485 -7.19 -14.35 -22.92
N PHE A 486 -5.91 -14.03 -23.05
CA PHE A 486 -4.88 -14.47 -22.10
C PHE A 486 -5.14 -13.92 -20.69
N THR A 487 -5.48 -12.64 -20.59
CA THR A 487 -5.81 -12.00 -19.30
C THR A 487 -7.05 -12.63 -18.68
N ALA A 488 -8.09 -12.93 -19.46
CA ALA A 488 -9.28 -13.63 -18.97
C ALA A 488 -8.94 -15.03 -18.46
N ALA A 489 -8.11 -15.81 -19.16
CA ALA A 489 -7.68 -17.13 -18.70
C ALA A 489 -6.91 -17.04 -17.37
N LEU A 490 -5.90 -16.16 -17.29
CA LEU A 490 -5.08 -15.95 -16.09
C LEU A 490 -5.92 -15.48 -14.90
N VAL A 491 -6.76 -14.47 -15.15
CA VAL A 491 -8.08 -14.23 -14.56
C VAL A 491 -8.65 -15.34 -13.68
N PHE A 492 -9.31 -16.26 -14.37
CA PHE A 492 -10.05 -17.36 -13.79
C PHE A 492 -9.15 -18.40 -13.12
N ILE A 493 -7.92 -18.60 -13.61
CA ILE A 493 -6.94 -19.48 -12.93
C ILE A 493 -6.63 -18.93 -11.54
N ILE A 494 -6.34 -17.64 -11.42
CA ILE A 494 -6.09 -16.98 -10.14
C ILE A 494 -7.36 -16.99 -9.28
N ALA A 495 -8.53 -16.72 -9.86
CA ALA A 495 -9.81 -16.76 -9.14
C ALA A 495 -10.08 -18.13 -8.51
N ARG A 496 -9.84 -19.23 -9.24
CA ARG A 496 -9.94 -20.60 -8.72
C ARG A 496 -8.92 -20.89 -7.63
N ARG A 497 -7.71 -20.33 -7.73
CA ARG A 497 -6.65 -20.51 -6.72
C ARG A 497 -6.96 -19.77 -5.41
N PHE A 498 -7.61 -18.62 -5.48
CA PHE A 498 -8.02 -17.82 -4.31
C PHE A 498 -9.41 -18.21 -3.78
N GLU A 499 -10.07 -19.16 -4.43
CA GLU A 499 -11.39 -19.64 -4.04
C GLU A 499 -11.35 -20.25 -2.63
N PRO A 500 -12.25 -19.85 -1.71
CA PRO A 500 -12.27 -20.42 -0.37
C PRO A 500 -12.59 -21.92 -0.41
N PRO A 501 -11.96 -22.73 0.47
CA PRO A 501 -12.20 -24.17 0.52
C PRO A 501 -13.68 -24.46 0.79
N GLY A 502 -14.26 -25.37 0.01
CA GLY A 502 -15.68 -25.76 0.11
C GLY A 502 -16.62 -25.01 -0.85
N LEU A 503 -16.25 -23.86 -1.41
CA LEU A 503 -17.09 -23.14 -2.36
C LEU A 503 -17.34 -23.96 -3.64
N GLY A 504 -16.30 -24.64 -4.14
CA GLY A 504 -16.40 -25.53 -5.31
C GLY A 504 -17.27 -26.78 -5.11
N HIS A 505 -17.65 -27.13 -3.88
CA HIS A 505 -18.51 -28.28 -3.56
C HIS A 505 -19.91 -27.88 -3.08
N ALA A 506 -20.15 -26.60 -2.76
CA ALA A 506 -21.46 -26.12 -2.32
C ALA A 506 -22.51 -26.18 -3.46
N LYS A 507 -23.73 -26.62 -3.15
CA LYS A 507 -24.86 -26.53 -4.10
C LYS A 507 -25.29 -25.05 -4.21
N PRO A 508 -25.38 -24.48 -5.42
CA PRO A 508 -25.73 -23.06 -5.58
C PRO A 508 -27.19 -22.81 -5.20
N SER A 509 -27.42 -21.84 -4.31
CA SER A 509 -28.75 -21.31 -3.96
C SER A 509 -28.92 -19.92 -4.57
N TYR A 510 -30.12 -19.58 -5.04
CA TYR A 510 -30.37 -18.36 -5.81
C TYR A 510 -31.32 -17.40 -5.10
N ALA A 511 -30.85 -16.17 -4.85
CA ALA A 511 -31.63 -15.04 -4.34
C ALA A 511 -31.71 -13.92 -5.40
N SER A 512 -32.14 -14.28 -6.62
CA SER A 512 -32.05 -13.41 -7.80
C SER A 512 -32.75 -12.06 -7.66
N ARG A 513 -33.87 -11.99 -6.93
CA ARG A 513 -34.62 -10.74 -6.69
C ARG A 513 -33.80 -9.73 -5.88
N GLU A 514 -33.12 -10.18 -4.83
CA GLU A 514 -32.30 -9.31 -3.98
C GLU A 514 -31.11 -8.75 -4.76
N TRP A 515 -30.47 -9.59 -5.58
CA TRP A 515 -29.32 -9.19 -6.38
C TRP A 515 -29.68 -8.16 -7.45
N TRP A 516 -30.81 -8.35 -8.13
CA TRP A 516 -31.29 -7.41 -9.15
C TRP A 516 -31.72 -6.07 -8.59
N LEU A 517 -32.22 -6.00 -7.34
CA LEU A 517 -32.62 -4.73 -6.73
C LEU A 517 -31.41 -3.84 -6.37
N ALA A 518 -30.25 -4.42 -6.10
CA ALA A 518 -29.04 -3.70 -5.69
C ALA A 518 -28.15 -3.22 -6.86
N VAL A 519 -28.32 -3.83 -8.03
CA VAL A 519 -27.46 -3.63 -9.21
C VAL A 519 -27.66 -2.30 -9.97
N PRO A 520 -28.88 -1.79 -10.21
CA PRO A 520 -29.12 -0.69 -11.15
C PRO A 520 -28.33 0.61 -10.90
N PRO A 521 -28.23 1.15 -9.66
CA PRO A 521 -27.50 2.40 -9.46
C PRO A 521 -26.00 2.21 -9.71
N LEU A 522 -25.45 1.06 -9.33
CA LEU A 522 -24.03 0.74 -9.54
C LEU A 522 -23.72 0.51 -11.03
N MET A 523 -24.63 -0.14 -11.76
CA MET A 523 -24.51 -0.32 -13.21
C MET A 523 -24.49 1.03 -13.94
N LEU A 524 -25.40 1.94 -13.59
CA LEU A 524 -25.43 3.29 -14.15
C LEU A 524 -24.14 4.04 -13.85
N ILE A 525 -23.65 3.97 -12.60
CA ILE A 525 -22.42 4.65 -12.18
C ILE A 525 -21.16 4.09 -12.86
N THR A 526 -21.07 2.80 -13.16
CA THR A 526 -19.86 2.26 -13.80
C THR A 526 -19.92 2.38 -15.31
N GLY A 527 -21.07 2.04 -15.91
CA GLY A 527 -21.25 2.07 -17.36
C GLY A 527 -21.20 3.49 -17.92
N LEU A 528 -21.90 4.43 -17.30
CA LEU A 528 -21.92 5.81 -17.81
C LEU A 528 -20.62 6.56 -17.53
N ASP A 529 -19.83 6.18 -16.52
CA ASP A 529 -18.51 6.80 -16.26
C ASP A 529 -17.53 6.46 -17.39
N VAL A 530 -17.52 5.19 -17.81
CA VAL A 530 -16.74 4.73 -18.97
C VAL A 530 -17.26 5.40 -20.25
N PHE A 531 -18.57 5.51 -20.42
CA PHE A 531 -19.16 6.21 -21.56
C PHE A 531 -18.76 7.69 -21.61
N VAL A 532 -18.91 8.42 -20.50
CA VAL A 532 -18.58 9.85 -20.41
C VAL A 532 -17.10 10.08 -20.70
N SER A 533 -16.22 9.25 -20.15
CA SER A 533 -14.78 9.36 -20.39
C SER A 533 -14.36 9.05 -21.82
N ARG A 534 -15.18 8.32 -22.60
CA ARG A 534 -14.90 7.97 -24.00
C ARG A 534 -15.74 8.74 -25.02
N ALA A 535 -16.75 9.50 -24.59
CA ALA A 535 -17.74 10.13 -25.46
C ALA A 535 -17.12 11.01 -26.56
N GLY A 536 -16.09 11.81 -26.24
CA GLY A 536 -15.43 12.67 -27.24
C GLY A 536 -14.81 11.86 -28.39
N VAL A 537 -14.16 10.73 -28.09
CA VAL A 537 -13.59 9.83 -29.12
C VAL A 537 -14.72 9.16 -29.93
N LEU A 538 -15.82 8.78 -29.28
CA LEU A 538 -16.96 8.14 -29.93
C LEU A 538 -17.68 9.09 -30.89
N VAL A 539 -17.90 10.35 -30.48
CA VAL A 539 -18.56 11.36 -31.32
C VAL A 539 -17.70 11.70 -32.53
N LEU A 540 -16.39 11.92 -32.34
CA LEU A 540 -15.47 12.22 -33.45
C LEU A 540 -15.35 11.05 -34.45
N GLY A 541 -15.31 9.82 -33.94
CA GLY A 541 -15.28 8.63 -34.79
C GLY A 541 -16.59 8.41 -35.57
N TRP A 542 -17.75 8.78 -34.99
CA TRP A 542 -19.03 8.74 -35.69
C TRP A 542 -19.08 9.76 -36.85
N THR A 543 -18.52 10.95 -36.66
CA THR A 543 -18.50 12.01 -37.69
C THR A 543 -17.50 11.75 -38.84
N SER A 544 -16.99 10.53 -38.98
CA SER A 544 -16.00 10.12 -39.98
C SER A 544 -14.66 10.88 -39.94
N HIS A 545 -14.37 11.56 -38.83
CA HIS A 545 -13.09 12.24 -38.59
C HIS A 545 -12.13 11.33 -37.80
N ILE A 546 -11.78 10.18 -38.38
CA ILE A 546 -11.06 9.10 -37.70
C ILE A 546 -9.66 9.54 -37.23
N ALA A 547 -8.89 10.24 -38.07
CA ALA A 547 -7.57 10.73 -37.69
C ALA A 547 -7.65 11.76 -36.54
N GLU A 548 -8.68 12.60 -36.56
CA GLU A 548 -8.95 13.58 -35.51
C GLU A 548 -9.32 12.91 -34.17
N ALA A 549 -10.08 11.83 -34.22
CA ALA A 549 -10.38 11.01 -33.05
C ALA A 549 -9.11 10.40 -32.43
N GLY A 550 -8.11 10.04 -33.26
CA GLY A 550 -6.79 9.59 -32.81
C GLY A 550 -6.02 10.67 -32.07
N ILE A 551 -5.96 11.88 -32.63
CA ILE A 551 -5.31 13.05 -31.98
C ILE A 551 -6.01 13.40 -30.67
N PHE A 552 -7.35 13.43 -30.68
CA PHE A 552 -8.16 13.70 -29.49
C PHE A 552 -7.95 12.64 -28.40
N ALA A 553 -7.93 11.35 -28.77
CA ALA A 553 -7.70 10.28 -27.82
C ALA A 553 -6.33 10.39 -27.15
N LEU A 554 -5.29 10.74 -27.91
CA LEU A 554 -3.95 10.93 -27.36
C LEU A 554 -3.92 12.12 -26.39
N ALA A 555 -4.50 13.25 -26.78
CA ALA A 555 -4.65 14.44 -25.93
C ALA A 555 -5.43 14.14 -24.63
N LEU A 556 -6.51 13.36 -24.74
CA LEU A 556 -7.31 12.92 -23.60
C LEU A 556 -6.51 12.03 -22.64
N ASN A 557 -5.72 11.08 -23.15
CA ASN A 557 -4.88 10.23 -22.30
C ASN A 557 -3.84 11.04 -21.52
N VAL A 558 -3.23 12.05 -22.15
CA VAL A 558 -2.32 12.99 -21.47
C VAL A 558 -3.05 13.77 -20.38
N ALA A 559 -4.25 14.28 -20.67
CA ALA A 559 -5.06 15.01 -19.69
C ALA A 559 -5.51 14.14 -18.50
N MET A 560 -5.81 12.85 -18.73
CA MET A 560 -6.19 11.90 -17.68
C MET A 560 -5.08 11.68 -16.64
N LEU A 561 -3.80 11.92 -16.97
CA LEU A 561 -2.70 11.86 -16.00
C LEU A 561 -2.88 12.86 -14.86
N VAL A 562 -3.45 14.03 -15.14
CA VAL A 562 -3.79 15.05 -14.14
C VAL A 562 -4.86 14.53 -13.18
N GLY A 563 -5.84 13.76 -13.71
CA GLY A 563 -6.92 13.14 -12.94
C GLY A 563 -6.46 12.04 -11.96
N LEU A 564 -5.26 11.47 -12.14
CA LEU A 564 -4.72 10.44 -11.24
C LEU A 564 -4.56 10.94 -9.80
N SER A 565 -4.25 12.23 -9.62
CA SER A 565 -4.15 12.87 -8.30
C SER A 565 -5.44 12.70 -7.49
N ARG A 566 -6.59 13.04 -8.09
CA ARG A 566 -7.93 12.88 -7.50
C ARG A 566 -8.22 11.42 -7.16
N ILE A 567 -7.88 10.49 -8.05
CA ILE A 567 -8.12 9.05 -7.81
C ILE A 567 -7.32 8.54 -6.62
N ALA A 568 -6.04 8.92 -6.52
CA ALA A 568 -5.18 8.54 -5.41
C ALA A 568 -5.75 9.05 -4.06
N VAL A 569 -6.19 10.30 -4.03
CA VAL A 569 -6.81 10.89 -2.84
C VAL A 569 -8.16 10.23 -2.53
N ALA A 570 -9.00 9.98 -3.54
CA ALA A 570 -10.29 9.32 -3.38
C ALA A 570 -10.17 7.91 -2.76
N THR A 571 -9.11 7.18 -3.11
CA THR A 571 -8.81 5.84 -2.57
C THR A 571 -8.50 5.89 -1.07
N MET A 572 -7.73 6.89 -0.63
CA MET A 572 -7.44 7.13 0.79
C MET A 572 -8.65 7.68 1.54
N PHE A 573 -9.45 8.52 0.88
CA PHE A 573 -10.62 9.19 1.44
C PHE A 573 -11.78 8.24 1.72
N SER A 574 -12.08 7.32 0.79
CA SER A 574 -13.29 6.47 0.82
C SER A 574 -13.50 5.68 2.13
N PRO A 575 -12.51 4.91 2.64
CA PRO A 575 -12.71 4.12 3.87
C PRO A 575 -12.89 4.97 5.12
N THR A 576 -12.16 6.09 5.24
CA THR A 576 -12.28 7.00 6.39
C THR A 576 -13.57 7.81 6.34
N ALA A 577 -14.03 8.19 5.15
CA ALA A 577 -15.32 8.86 4.96
C ALA A 577 -16.49 7.97 5.38
N ALA A 578 -16.46 6.68 5.02
CA ALA A 578 -17.47 5.71 5.45
C ALA A 578 -17.49 5.53 6.98
N ASP A 579 -16.33 5.40 7.63
CA ASP A 579 -16.23 5.27 9.10
C ASP A 579 -16.74 6.52 9.84
N LEU A 580 -16.38 7.73 9.40
CA LEU A 580 -16.86 8.98 9.99
C LEU A 580 -18.36 9.18 9.80
N TYR A 581 -18.92 8.75 8.66
CA TYR A 581 -20.35 8.80 8.40
C TYR A 581 -21.14 7.87 9.33
N VAL A 582 -20.69 6.62 9.49
CA VAL A 582 -21.30 5.66 10.41
C VAL A 582 -21.26 6.14 11.86
N ARG A 583 -20.18 6.83 12.27
CA ARG A 583 -20.05 7.45 13.59
C ARG A 583 -20.88 8.72 13.78
N GLY A 584 -21.52 9.23 12.74
CA GLY A 584 -22.28 10.48 12.78
C GLY A 584 -21.44 11.75 12.92
N ASP A 585 -20.10 11.68 12.79
CA ASP A 585 -19.21 12.83 12.94
C ASP A 585 -19.17 13.67 11.65
N ARG A 586 -20.19 14.53 11.50
CA ARG A 586 -20.31 15.43 10.34
C ARG A 586 -19.18 16.45 10.25
N ARG A 587 -18.64 16.91 11.39
CA ARG A 587 -17.55 17.90 11.41
C ARG A 587 -16.24 17.26 10.93
N GLY A 588 -15.93 16.06 11.43
CA GLY A 588 -14.80 15.26 10.94
C GLY A 588 -14.91 14.96 9.46
N LEU A 589 -16.10 14.58 8.98
CA LEU A 589 -16.35 14.32 7.55
C LEU A 589 -16.14 15.57 6.68
N GLN A 590 -16.62 16.74 7.10
CA GLN A 590 -16.40 18.02 6.42
C GLN A 590 -14.90 18.36 6.34
N GLN A 591 -14.16 18.21 7.45
CA GLN A 591 -12.72 18.48 7.49
C GLN A 591 -11.93 17.51 6.60
N LEU A 592 -12.30 16.23 6.63
CA LEU A 592 -11.68 15.22 5.78
C LEU A 592 -11.93 15.53 4.29
N PHE A 593 -13.17 15.89 3.93
CA PHE A 593 -13.52 16.24 2.56
C PHE A 593 -12.79 17.50 2.07
N ALA A 594 -12.66 18.53 2.92
CA ALA A 594 -11.91 19.75 2.59
C ALA A 594 -10.41 19.46 2.38
N ARG A 595 -9.79 18.66 3.26
CA ARG A 595 -8.38 18.23 3.10
C ARG A 595 -8.18 17.38 1.85
N ALA A 596 -9.10 16.46 1.58
CA ALA A 596 -9.07 15.65 0.37
C ALA A 596 -9.20 16.52 -0.90
N THR A 597 -10.05 17.55 -0.86
CA THR A 597 -10.19 18.50 -1.96
C THR A 597 -8.91 19.29 -2.19
N LEU A 598 -8.30 19.83 -1.13
CA LEU A 598 -7.04 20.57 -1.22
C LEU A 598 -5.88 19.71 -1.73
N LEU A 599 -5.77 18.46 -1.25
CA LEU A 599 -4.75 17.52 -1.71
C LEU A 599 -4.97 17.12 -3.18
N SER A 600 -6.22 16.91 -3.59
CA SER A 600 -6.56 16.58 -4.99
C SER A 600 -6.23 17.75 -5.91
N ALA A 601 -6.64 18.96 -5.53
CA ALA A 601 -6.36 20.19 -6.27
C ALA A 601 -4.85 20.47 -6.35
N GLY A 602 -4.13 20.41 -5.23
CA GLY A 602 -2.69 20.62 -5.18
C GLY A 602 -1.93 19.60 -6.03
N GLY A 603 -2.31 18.32 -5.95
CA GLY A 603 -1.74 17.26 -6.79
C GLY A 603 -2.04 17.45 -8.28
N ALA A 604 -3.28 17.84 -8.63
CA ALA A 604 -3.65 18.12 -10.01
C ALA A 604 -2.89 19.31 -10.57
N ILE A 605 -2.79 20.42 -9.84
CA ILE A 605 -2.06 21.63 -10.25
C ILE A 605 -0.56 21.32 -10.41
N LEU A 606 0.02 20.58 -9.46
CA LEU A 606 1.43 20.17 -9.51
C LEU A 606 1.77 19.39 -10.79
N VAL A 607 0.85 18.55 -11.27
CA VAL A 607 1.01 17.80 -12.53
C VAL A 607 0.63 18.64 -13.74
N ALA A 608 -0.43 19.46 -13.64
CA ALA A 608 -0.97 20.24 -14.75
C ALA A 608 -0.03 21.36 -15.20
N VAL A 609 0.59 22.11 -14.28
CA VAL A 609 1.49 23.23 -14.61
C VAL A 609 2.66 22.82 -15.51
N PRO A 610 3.49 21.82 -15.16
CA PRO A 610 4.56 21.38 -16.05
C PRO A 610 4.01 20.75 -17.33
N MET A 611 2.89 20.03 -17.25
CA MET A 611 2.29 19.40 -18.43
C MET A 611 1.79 20.44 -19.44
N MET A 612 1.23 21.58 -19.01
CA MET A 612 0.79 22.66 -19.91
C MET A 612 1.92 23.20 -20.80
N VAL A 613 3.13 23.27 -20.25
CA VAL A 613 4.32 23.76 -20.96
C VAL A 613 4.91 22.66 -21.86
N ILE A 614 4.98 21.44 -21.36
CA ILE A 614 5.66 20.31 -22.03
C ILE A 614 4.75 19.60 -23.04
N VAL A 615 3.42 19.83 -23.03
CA VAL A 615 2.47 19.06 -23.86
C VAL A 615 2.75 19.12 -25.35
N GLU A 616 3.18 20.27 -25.86
CA GLU A 616 3.46 20.46 -27.28
C GLU A 616 4.72 19.70 -27.74
N PRO A 617 5.91 19.87 -27.11
CA PRO A 617 7.07 19.05 -27.43
C PRO A 617 6.86 17.56 -27.10
N PHE A 618 6.01 17.25 -26.12
CA PHE A 618 5.67 15.88 -25.78
C PHE A 618 4.84 15.22 -26.88
N LEU A 619 3.78 15.88 -27.38
CA LEU A 619 2.94 15.34 -28.44
C LEU A 619 3.69 15.26 -29.78
N SER A 620 4.55 16.23 -30.09
CA SER A 620 5.37 16.19 -31.32
C SER A 620 6.36 15.02 -31.34
N TYR A 621 6.80 14.54 -30.16
CA TYR A 621 7.67 13.36 -30.07
C TYR A 621 6.99 12.06 -30.54
N PHE A 622 5.66 12.00 -30.56
CA PHE A 622 4.90 10.81 -30.98
C PHE A 622 4.65 10.73 -32.49
N GLY A 623 4.97 11.78 -33.25
CA GLY A 623 4.91 11.76 -34.72
C GLY A 623 4.40 13.05 -35.33
N GLU A 624 4.62 13.18 -36.63
CA GLU A 624 4.10 14.30 -37.43
C GLU A 624 2.56 14.23 -37.48
N GLY A 625 1.89 15.34 -37.15
CA GLY A 625 0.42 15.45 -37.07
C GLY A 625 -0.15 15.48 -35.65
N TYR A 626 0.56 14.99 -34.63
CA TYR A 626 0.07 15.03 -33.23
C TYR A 626 0.25 16.40 -32.55
N SER A 627 1.08 17.29 -33.10
CA SER A 627 1.27 18.65 -32.58
C SER A 627 -0.03 19.47 -32.56
N ALA A 628 -0.94 19.23 -33.50
CA ALA A 628 -2.28 19.81 -33.54
C ALA A 628 -3.12 19.46 -32.30
N GLY A 629 -2.75 18.39 -31.57
CA GLY A 629 -3.37 17.97 -30.31
C GLY A 629 -3.03 18.81 -29.09
N ALA A 630 -2.00 19.67 -29.15
CA ALA A 630 -1.55 20.47 -28.01
C ALA A 630 -2.64 21.38 -27.41
N PRO A 631 -3.35 22.24 -28.19
CA PRO A 631 -4.42 23.08 -27.64
C PRO A 631 -5.57 22.25 -27.05
N ILE A 632 -5.89 21.10 -27.67
CA ILE A 632 -6.93 20.17 -27.22
C ILE A 632 -6.58 19.61 -25.84
N ALA A 633 -5.35 19.14 -25.67
CA ALA A 633 -4.86 18.62 -24.40
C ALA A 633 -4.86 19.69 -23.31
N ARG A 634 -4.47 20.94 -23.63
CA ARG A 634 -4.52 22.07 -22.68
C ARG A 634 -5.95 22.32 -22.18
N VAL A 635 -6.95 22.34 -23.06
CA VAL A 635 -8.36 22.51 -22.67
C VAL A 635 -8.83 21.35 -21.76
N LEU A 636 -8.52 20.11 -22.13
CA LEU A 636 -8.90 18.94 -21.33
C LEU A 636 -8.22 18.95 -19.95
N ILE A 637 -6.94 19.34 -19.87
CA ILE A 637 -6.21 19.50 -18.61
C ILE A 637 -6.94 20.49 -17.69
N LEU A 638 -7.38 21.64 -18.20
CA LEU A 638 -8.15 22.61 -17.42
C LEU A 638 -9.45 21.99 -16.87
N GLY A 639 -10.16 21.21 -17.69
CA GLY A 639 -11.34 20.46 -17.25
C GLY A 639 -11.04 19.51 -16.09
N TYR A 640 -9.96 18.70 -16.19
CA TYR A 640 -9.57 17.79 -15.10
C TYR A 640 -9.09 18.52 -13.83
N VAL A 641 -8.41 19.68 -13.97
CA VAL A 641 -8.07 20.54 -12.83
C VAL A 641 -9.33 21.05 -12.14
N PHE A 642 -10.35 21.47 -12.91
CA PHE A 642 -11.64 21.90 -12.34
C PHE A 642 -12.34 20.79 -11.55
N VAL A 643 -12.37 19.56 -12.08
CA VAL A 643 -12.90 18.39 -11.37
C VAL A 643 -12.10 18.11 -10.08
N ALA A 644 -10.77 18.28 -10.12
CA ALA A 644 -9.92 18.09 -8.93
C ALA A 644 -10.16 19.17 -7.86
N LEU A 645 -10.43 20.42 -8.25
CA LEU A 645 -10.84 21.52 -7.36
C LEU A 645 -12.17 21.24 -6.64
N CYS A 646 -13.02 20.42 -7.23
CA CYS A 646 -14.31 20.02 -6.64
C CYS A 646 -14.17 18.88 -5.62
N GLY A 647 -13.06 18.13 -5.63
CA GLY A 647 -12.75 17.04 -4.72
C GLY A 647 -13.42 15.69 -5.07
N PRO A 648 -13.29 14.67 -4.21
CA PRO A 648 -13.83 13.32 -4.45
C PRO A 648 -15.35 13.23 -4.16
N GLN A 649 -16.16 14.04 -4.86
CA GLN A 649 -17.61 14.20 -4.61
C GLN A 649 -18.42 12.91 -4.82
N GLN A 650 -18.17 12.21 -5.93
CA GLN A 650 -18.83 10.95 -6.23
C GLN A 650 -18.60 9.90 -5.14
N ASN A 651 -17.35 9.78 -4.65
CA ASN A 651 -17.01 8.88 -3.55
C ASN A 651 -17.70 9.28 -2.24
N LEU A 652 -17.84 10.59 -1.96
CA LEU A 652 -18.58 11.04 -0.78
C LEU A 652 -20.07 10.62 -0.87
N LEU A 653 -20.70 10.77 -2.02
CA LEU A 653 -22.09 10.38 -2.21
C LEU A 653 -22.30 8.87 -2.08
N THR A 654 -21.42 8.07 -2.66
CA THR A 654 -21.51 6.61 -2.57
C THR A 654 -21.25 6.12 -1.13
N MET A 655 -20.23 6.65 -0.44
CA MET A 655 -19.92 6.25 0.94
C MET A 655 -20.95 6.72 1.98
N THR A 656 -21.78 7.71 1.66
CA THR A 656 -22.87 8.20 2.52
C THR A 656 -24.22 7.53 2.22
N GLY A 657 -24.25 6.52 1.34
CA GLY A 657 -25.46 5.78 0.97
C GLY A 657 -26.37 6.51 -0.04
N ASN A 658 -25.88 7.58 -0.67
CA ASN A 658 -26.62 8.36 -1.67
C ASN A 658 -26.28 7.91 -3.11
N GLU A 659 -26.19 6.60 -3.35
CA GLU A 659 -25.78 6.04 -4.65
C GLU A 659 -26.71 6.44 -5.80
N TRP A 660 -28.03 6.45 -5.57
CA TRP A 660 -29.01 6.89 -6.59
C TRP A 660 -28.86 8.36 -6.98
N ALA A 661 -28.45 9.22 -6.05
CA ALA A 661 -28.15 10.61 -6.36
C ALA A 661 -26.89 10.76 -7.21
N ALA A 662 -25.86 9.96 -6.91
CA ALA A 662 -24.67 9.89 -7.74
C ALA A 662 -25.02 9.37 -9.15
N ALA A 663 -25.84 8.33 -9.26
CA ALA A 663 -26.26 7.76 -10.54
C ALA A 663 -27.06 8.78 -11.39
N THR A 664 -28.06 9.44 -10.80
CA THR A 664 -28.90 10.43 -11.50
C THR A 664 -28.12 11.65 -11.96
N THR A 665 -27.22 12.18 -11.13
CA THR A 665 -26.33 13.29 -11.54
C THR A 665 -25.37 12.87 -12.66
N MET A 666 -24.94 11.61 -12.68
CA MET A 666 -24.09 11.08 -13.74
C MET A 666 -24.84 10.85 -15.06
N VAL A 667 -26.12 10.43 -15.02
CA VAL A 667 -26.99 10.38 -16.20
C VAL A 667 -27.16 11.77 -16.81
N ALA A 668 -27.46 12.77 -15.99
CA ALA A 668 -27.58 14.16 -16.44
C ALA A 668 -26.25 14.67 -17.04
N GLY A 669 -25.11 14.35 -16.39
CA GLY A 669 -23.78 14.67 -16.89
C GLY A 669 -23.46 13.97 -18.22
N ALA A 670 -23.86 12.71 -18.40
CA ALA A 670 -23.65 11.97 -19.63
C ALA A 670 -24.45 12.55 -20.81
N VAL A 671 -25.72 12.89 -20.58
CA VAL A 671 -26.55 13.56 -21.59
C VAL A 671 -25.96 14.92 -21.96
N ALA A 672 -25.58 15.72 -20.96
CA ALA A 672 -24.93 17.01 -21.20
C ALA A 672 -23.61 16.85 -21.98
N ASN A 673 -22.83 15.80 -21.71
CA ASN A 673 -21.59 15.50 -22.40
C ASN A 673 -21.81 15.18 -23.88
N ILE A 674 -22.78 14.34 -24.21
CA ILE A 674 -23.09 14.01 -25.62
C ILE A 674 -23.51 15.28 -26.36
N ILE A 675 -24.43 16.05 -25.78
CA ILE A 675 -24.94 17.27 -26.41
C ILE A 675 -23.81 18.29 -26.60
N ALA A 676 -23.00 18.53 -25.56
CA ALA A 676 -21.90 19.48 -25.62
C ALA A 676 -20.79 19.02 -26.58
N CYS A 677 -20.49 17.72 -26.65
CA CYS A 677 -19.53 17.18 -27.63
C CYS A 677 -20.06 17.34 -29.05
N ALA A 678 -21.31 16.94 -29.32
CA ALA A 678 -21.89 17.01 -30.66
C ALA A 678 -22.00 18.46 -31.16
N ALA A 679 -22.51 19.37 -30.32
CA ALA A 679 -22.57 20.79 -30.64
C ALA A 679 -21.17 21.39 -30.79
N GLY A 680 -20.22 21.01 -29.92
CA GLY A 680 -18.84 21.47 -29.99
C GLY A 680 -18.15 21.08 -31.29
N VAL A 681 -18.28 19.82 -31.71
CA VAL A 681 -17.73 19.32 -32.97
C VAL A 681 -18.30 20.10 -34.16
N ALA A 682 -19.60 20.36 -34.17
CA ALA A 682 -20.24 21.11 -35.25
C ALA A 682 -19.75 22.56 -35.40
N VAL A 683 -19.38 23.23 -34.30
CA VAL A 683 -18.98 24.65 -34.33
C VAL A 683 -17.47 24.84 -34.47
N TYR A 684 -16.66 24.04 -33.78
CA TYR A 684 -15.21 24.25 -33.64
C TYR A 684 -14.37 22.98 -33.88
N GLY A 685 -14.95 21.91 -34.45
CA GLY A 685 -14.24 20.65 -34.71
C GLY A 685 -13.65 20.02 -33.43
N LEU A 686 -12.40 19.54 -33.49
CA LEU A 686 -11.75 18.89 -32.33
C LEU A 686 -11.67 19.77 -31.09
N LEU A 687 -11.42 21.06 -31.26
CA LEU A 687 -11.27 21.98 -30.13
C LEU A 687 -12.62 22.18 -29.44
N GLY A 688 -13.70 22.22 -30.21
CA GLY A 688 -15.06 22.23 -29.69
C GLY A 688 -15.41 20.94 -28.94
N ALA A 689 -14.98 19.78 -29.42
CA ALA A 689 -15.15 18.51 -28.68
C ALA A 689 -14.47 18.56 -27.30
N ALA A 690 -13.24 19.10 -27.21
CA ALA A 690 -12.52 19.24 -25.95
C ALA A 690 -13.20 20.22 -24.99
N VAL A 691 -13.67 21.36 -25.50
CA VAL A 691 -14.47 22.32 -24.72
C VAL A 691 -15.77 21.68 -24.23
N GLY A 692 -16.44 20.89 -25.08
CA GLY A 692 -17.64 20.15 -24.74
C GLY A 692 -17.43 19.19 -23.58
N VAL A 693 -16.37 18.37 -23.63
CA VAL A 693 -15.99 17.47 -22.52
C VAL A 693 -15.66 18.25 -21.25
N ALA A 694 -14.86 19.32 -21.35
CA ALA A 694 -14.49 20.13 -20.19
C ALA A 694 -15.71 20.80 -19.53
N LEU A 695 -16.64 21.32 -20.33
CA LEU A 695 -17.90 21.89 -19.85
C LEU A 695 -18.78 20.82 -19.20
N ALA A 696 -18.92 19.65 -19.81
CA ALA A 696 -19.73 18.57 -19.26
C ALA A 696 -19.20 18.07 -17.90
N LEU A 697 -17.87 17.89 -17.79
CA LEU A 697 -17.20 17.55 -16.53
C LEU A 697 -17.42 18.64 -15.47
N SER A 698 -17.42 19.90 -15.88
CA SER A 698 -17.67 21.04 -15.00
C SER A 698 -19.12 21.08 -14.51
N ILE A 699 -20.09 20.94 -15.42
CA ILE A 699 -21.53 20.88 -15.10
C ILE A 699 -21.81 19.72 -14.15
N TRP A 700 -21.24 18.55 -14.43
CA TRP A 700 -21.41 17.37 -13.58
C TRP A 700 -20.85 17.59 -12.17
N SER A 701 -19.66 18.17 -12.05
CA SER A 701 -19.03 18.47 -10.75
C SER A 701 -19.81 19.54 -9.96
N ILE A 702 -20.35 20.55 -10.65
CA ILE A 702 -21.18 21.58 -10.02
C ILE A 702 -22.50 20.97 -9.54
N ALA A 703 -23.15 20.12 -10.34
CA ALA A 703 -24.40 19.46 -9.98
C ALA A 703 -24.22 18.59 -8.71
N MET A 704 -23.13 17.81 -8.64
CA MET A 704 -22.78 17.05 -7.44
C MET A 704 -22.50 17.96 -6.23
N ALA A 705 -21.77 19.06 -6.41
CA ALA A 705 -21.51 20.03 -5.35
C ALA A 705 -22.81 20.62 -4.77
N VAL A 706 -23.75 21.00 -5.63
CA VAL A 706 -25.06 21.54 -5.23
C VAL A 706 -25.87 20.49 -4.48
N TYR A 707 -25.87 19.24 -4.95
CA TYR A 707 -26.56 18.14 -4.28
C TYR A 707 -25.99 17.88 -2.87
N ILE A 708 -24.66 17.79 -2.75
CA ILE A 708 -23.95 17.63 -1.47
C ILE A 708 -24.32 18.76 -0.50
N ARG A 709 -24.31 20.02 -0.97
CA ARG A 709 -24.68 21.17 -0.15
C ARG A 709 -26.12 21.08 0.35
N LYS A 710 -27.08 20.75 -0.52
CA LYS A 710 -28.50 20.71 -0.18
C LYS A 710 -28.87 19.55 0.76
N ARG A 711 -28.31 18.36 0.52
CA ARG A 711 -28.72 17.12 1.20
C ARG A 711 -27.85 16.74 2.38
N LEU A 712 -26.52 16.84 2.23
CA LEU A 712 -25.57 16.49 3.28
C LEU A 712 -25.27 17.69 4.19
N LYS A 713 -25.69 18.91 3.80
CA LYS A 713 -25.36 20.17 4.50
C LYS A 713 -23.85 20.37 4.68
N ILE A 714 -23.07 19.78 3.79
CA ILE A 714 -21.61 19.86 3.71
C ILE A 714 -21.27 20.98 2.74
N MET A 715 -20.42 21.93 3.15
CA MET A 715 -20.00 23.00 2.24
C MET A 715 -19.07 22.45 1.15
N PRO A 716 -19.18 22.93 -0.11
CA PRO A 716 -18.27 22.56 -1.19
C PRO A 716 -16.81 22.77 -0.77
N GLY A 717 -15.99 21.72 -0.95
CA GLY A 717 -14.72 21.54 -0.25
C GLY A 717 -13.72 22.69 -0.43
N LEU A 718 -13.67 23.33 -1.60
CA LEU A 718 -12.72 24.42 -1.88
C LEU A 718 -13.06 25.70 -1.11
N VAL A 719 -14.34 26.07 -1.05
CA VAL A 719 -14.81 27.29 -0.36
C VAL A 719 -14.59 27.15 1.14
N PHE A 720 -14.91 25.99 1.71
CA PHE A 720 -14.63 25.72 3.11
C PHE A 720 -13.13 25.61 3.41
N ALA A 721 -12.34 24.97 2.52
CA ALA A 721 -10.89 24.88 2.69
C ALA A 721 -10.26 26.28 2.73
N LEU A 722 -10.59 27.16 1.78
CA LEU A 722 -10.09 28.54 1.72
C LEU A 722 -10.56 29.38 2.93
N LEU A 723 -11.82 29.27 3.34
CA LEU A 723 -12.34 29.95 4.53
C LEU A 723 -11.73 29.44 5.84
N SER A 724 -11.37 28.15 5.91
CA SER A 724 -10.69 27.58 7.07
C SER A 724 -9.21 27.98 7.17
N ILE A 725 -8.64 28.53 6.09
CA ILE A 725 -7.23 28.98 6.04
C ILE A 725 -7.09 30.46 6.49
N ARG A 726 -8.17 31.24 6.58
CA ARG A 726 -8.18 32.63 7.11
C ARG A 726 -9.52 32.92 7.81
N PRO A 727 -9.65 33.24 9.12
CA PRO A 727 -8.68 33.45 10.19
C PRO A 727 -8.86 32.49 11.38
N SER A 728 -7.86 31.69 11.64
CA SER A 728 -7.45 31.38 13.01
C SER A 728 -5.94 31.35 12.97
N ALA A 729 -5.33 32.38 13.56
CA ALA A 729 -3.95 32.31 14.02
C ALA A 729 -3.74 30.94 14.64
N VAL A 730 -2.77 30.19 14.10
CA VAL A 730 -2.01 29.12 14.76
C VAL A 730 -2.69 28.59 16.03
N ASP A 731 -3.82 27.92 15.88
CA ASP A 731 -4.33 27.08 16.95
C ASP A 731 -3.61 25.74 16.78
N ALA A 732 -2.47 25.66 17.46
CA ALA A 732 -1.52 24.56 17.51
C ALA A 732 -2.13 23.23 18.04
N ARG A 733 -3.44 23.02 17.95
CA ARG A 733 -4.15 21.82 18.41
C ARG A 733 -4.60 20.86 17.31
N GLN A 734 -4.69 21.26 16.04
CA GLN A 734 -5.14 20.34 14.98
C GLN A 734 -4.01 19.58 14.24
N TRP A 735 -2.74 20.00 14.42
CA TRP A 735 -1.57 19.18 14.06
C TRP A 735 -1.40 17.95 14.98
N HIS A 736 -2.08 17.93 16.12
CA HIS A 736 -1.96 16.85 17.10
C HIS A 736 -2.75 15.56 16.79
N TRP A 737 -3.60 15.52 15.75
CA TRP A 737 -4.31 14.28 15.39
C TRP A 737 -3.52 13.37 14.43
N PHE A 738 -2.62 13.92 13.62
CA PHE A 738 -1.62 13.12 12.88
C PHE A 738 -0.44 12.71 13.77
N LEU A 739 -0.27 13.35 14.93
CA LEU A 739 0.82 13.11 15.90
C LEU A 739 0.40 12.35 17.18
N ARG A 740 -0.87 11.96 17.34
CA ARG A 740 -1.32 11.06 18.44
C ARG A 740 -1.26 9.56 18.09
N ALA A 741 -0.48 9.20 17.08
CA ALA A 741 0.16 7.89 16.98
C ALA A 741 1.58 7.87 17.58
N SER A 742 1.91 8.89 18.40
CA SER A 742 3.00 8.85 19.38
C SER A 742 2.56 9.53 20.67
N LYS A 743 1.81 8.79 21.48
CA LYS A 743 2.06 8.69 22.92
C LYS A 743 2.03 7.22 23.27
#